data_AF-A0A7J2TZ84-F1
#
_entry.id   AF-A0A7J2TZ84-F1
#
_cell.length_a   1.000
_cell.length_b   1.000
_cell.length_c   1.000
_cell.angle_alpha   90.00
_cell.angle_beta   90.00
_cell.angle_gamma   90.00
#
_symmetry.space_group_name_H-M   'P 1'
#
loop_
_entity.id
_entity.type
_entity.pdbx_description
1 polymer ?
#
loop_
_entity_poly.entity_id
_entity_poly.type
_entity_poly.pdbx_seq_one_letter_code
_entity_poly.pdbx_strand_id
1 'polypeptide(L)'
;MQNIEKFDEFNDELKLKDLRKLNDEEFLAFITHLRTTTKNFTEFSRVLEEKGQALLLLRCLAGMSRREFAKSIGIHEEILRQIEVGKREIRKRGKLEKINESLREIFSNISVIDLERARELFKEVAVVTENDEVEKIRNELREMDLPEDLREMNEEQFVNLVEWLKEKTNNFKSFPKNLFLAKNQLILILRCAIGMTRPSFARKVGINEETLRFVEMNREENKITTLGIAKRWCEKVTKFLQSNEISFDLEKSLIVWRILKEKQVGEKDAQKEKEIRKVLEDLHLPQDLRDMNEQQFVLLFEKVREITENFTLVPLELITSRSDIILVLRLALGLSRKEFCIKAGIPLGTLRHIERGRTPIRNGGPALRWVKIFSSIFASEAGNITLEKALRAFRTFKGENGSEGCIEMKPLIKMNLEEAKEIFRKVKEETKNFSELSFEKLRREPRIVSVIRVLLNKSIPEFSRIIGKDESWLRRWETGKVKMSLKSSIFLSEKLKELIREIKVSEEVFLENFMELHHVKPSEINENVKKMLKALRKMKATESELEVANLLTELNIPFVLHANVDCKTKVENFDIAIPNEESPDCVIEITEAKKFNGNFRTKMLVTDHKFQILKKALPCVITISFAKINDSSLVKEKAKNMILSEILNTDFLFINEKEELKNFLLGLKEKLTLKLE
;
A
#
# COMPACT_ATOMS: atom_id res chain seq x y z
N MET A 1 -19.88 -67.73 -3.60
CA MET A 1 -20.45 -66.82 -4.62
C MET A 1 -21.27 -65.70 -3.98
N GLN A 2 -22.12 -65.94 -2.98
CA GLN A 2 -22.89 -64.87 -2.29
C GLN A 2 -22.07 -63.73 -1.64
N ASN A 3 -20.82 -63.99 -1.20
CA ASN A 3 -19.93 -62.95 -0.66
C ASN A 3 -19.19 -62.13 -1.73
N ILE A 4 -19.23 -62.54 -3.01
CA ILE A 4 -18.60 -61.79 -4.11
C ILE A 4 -19.65 -60.85 -4.73
N GLU A 5 -20.91 -61.28 -4.86
CA GLU A 5 -22.01 -60.43 -5.36
C GLU A 5 -22.34 -59.27 -4.42
N LYS A 6 -22.38 -59.48 -3.10
CA LYS A 6 -22.49 -58.37 -2.11
C LYS A 6 -21.28 -57.43 -2.11
N PHE A 7 -20.12 -57.90 -2.57
CA PHE A 7 -18.88 -57.12 -2.63
C PHE A 7 -18.83 -56.25 -3.89
N ASP A 8 -19.45 -56.69 -4.98
CA ASP A 8 -19.60 -55.93 -6.23
C ASP A 8 -20.73 -54.88 -6.15
N GLU A 9 -21.82 -55.13 -5.43
CA GLU A 9 -22.83 -54.09 -5.13
C GLU A 9 -22.28 -52.99 -4.20
N PHE A 10 -21.48 -53.38 -3.18
CA PHE A 10 -20.79 -52.42 -2.29
C PHE A 10 -19.77 -51.55 -3.06
N ASN A 11 -19.20 -52.07 -4.15
CA ASN A 11 -18.28 -51.33 -5.02
C ASN A 11 -18.97 -50.22 -5.81
N ASP A 12 -20.20 -50.40 -6.26
CA ASP A 12 -20.88 -49.40 -7.09
C ASP A 12 -21.36 -48.20 -6.27
N GLU A 13 -21.76 -48.40 -5.01
CA GLU A 13 -22.02 -47.30 -4.07
C GLU A 13 -20.74 -46.54 -3.67
N LEU A 14 -19.64 -47.25 -3.41
CA LEU A 14 -18.36 -46.62 -3.02
C LEU A 14 -17.67 -45.90 -4.18
N LYS A 15 -17.87 -46.33 -5.43
CA LYS A 15 -17.38 -45.61 -6.62
C LYS A 15 -17.96 -44.21 -6.73
N LEU A 16 -19.20 -43.99 -6.29
CA LEU A 16 -19.87 -42.68 -6.31
C LEU A 16 -19.64 -41.87 -5.02
N LYS A 17 -19.35 -42.54 -3.90
CA LYS A 17 -19.12 -41.89 -2.60
C LYS A 17 -17.83 -41.05 -2.60
N ASP A 18 -17.89 -39.88 -1.96
CA ASP A 18 -16.68 -39.09 -1.64
C ASP A 18 -15.92 -39.82 -0.53
N LEU A 19 -14.71 -40.30 -0.82
CA LEU A 19 -13.93 -41.12 0.13
C LEU A 19 -13.58 -40.38 1.44
N ARG A 20 -13.80 -39.06 1.52
CA ARG A 20 -13.66 -38.30 2.77
C ARG A 20 -14.85 -38.48 3.72
N LYS A 21 -15.97 -39.02 3.26
CA LYS A 21 -17.20 -39.21 4.06
C LYS A 21 -17.36 -40.64 4.58
N LEU A 22 -16.29 -41.45 4.50
CA LEU A 22 -16.31 -42.80 5.04
C LEU A 22 -16.36 -42.72 6.56
N ASN A 23 -17.29 -43.46 7.18
CA ASN A 23 -17.23 -43.71 8.61
C ASN A 23 -16.10 -44.71 8.93
N ASP A 24 -15.89 -45.00 10.21
CA ASP A 24 -14.78 -45.84 10.64
C ASP A 24 -14.88 -47.30 10.12
N GLU A 25 -16.08 -47.86 10.01
CA GLU A 25 -16.30 -49.21 9.47
C GLU A 25 -16.09 -49.25 7.95
N GLU A 26 -16.63 -48.25 7.24
CA GLU A 26 -16.49 -48.09 5.80
C GLU A 26 -15.03 -47.83 5.39
N PHE A 27 -14.28 -47.09 6.20
CA PHE A 27 -12.85 -46.90 6.01
C PHE A 27 -12.12 -48.25 6.03
N LEU A 28 -12.35 -49.08 7.04
CA LEU A 28 -11.72 -50.40 7.17
C LEU A 28 -12.14 -51.36 6.04
N ALA A 29 -13.41 -51.35 5.65
CA ALA A 29 -13.92 -52.11 4.52
C ALA A 29 -13.23 -51.69 3.21
N PHE A 30 -13.06 -50.37 2.99
CA PHE A 30 -12.38 -49.84 1.80
C PHE A 30 -10.88 -50.16 1.79
N ILE A 31 -10.19 -50.11 2.94
CA ILE A 31 -8.78 -50.53 3.01
C ILE A 31 -8.62 -52.01 2.64
N THR A 32 -9.53 -52.87 3.12
CA THR A 32 -9.55 -54.29 2.77
C THR A 32 -9.76 -54.50 1.27
N HIS A 33 -10.68 -53.74 0.67
CA HIS A 33 -10.89 -53.72 -0.77
C HIS A 33 -9.63 -53.25 -1.53
N LEU A 34 -9.04 -52.12 -1.14
CA LEU A 34 -7.81 -51.61 -1.75
C LEU A 34 -6.70 -52.66 -1.73
N ARG A 35 -6.52 -53.36 -0.62
CA ARG A 35 -5.51 -54.41 -0.49
C ARG A 35 -5.74 -55.54 -1.48
N THR A 36 -6.99 -55.99 -1.66
CA THR A 36 -7.34 -57.02 -2.63
C THR A 36 -7.15 -56.55 -4.07
N THR A 37 -7.71 -55.39 -4.43
CA THR A 37 -7.69 -54.86 -5.80
C THR A 37 -6.30 -54.47 -6.25
N THR A 38 -5.44 -54.04 -5.32
CA THR A 38 -4.04 -53.71 -5.60
C THR A 38 -3.08 -54.89 -5.49
N LYS A 39 -3.58 -56.12 -5.34
CA LYS A 39 -2.79 -57.34 -5.10
C LYS A 39 -1.74 -57.14 -4.01
N ASN A 40 -2.21 -56.76 -2.81
CA ASN A 40 -1.38 -56.37 -1.67
C ASN A 40 -0.44 -55.19 -1.98
N PHE A 41 -0.97 -54.10 -2.54
CA PHE A 41 -0.22 -52.85 -2.79
C PHE A 41 0.95 -53.01 -3.79
N THR A 42 0.81 -53.92 -4.74
CA THR A 42 1.77 -54.13 -5.84
C THR A 42 1.27 -53.59 -7.18
N GLU A 43 -0.03 -53.32 -7.34
CA GLU A 43 -0.64 -52.83 -8.58
C GLU A 43 -1.68 -51.73 -8.31
N PHE A 44 -1.40 -50.47 -8.65
CA PHE A 44 -2.32 -49.35 -8.33
C PHE A 44 -3.08 -48.80 -9.54
N SER A 45 -2.66 -49.11 -10.77
CA SER A 45 -3.21 -48.52 -11.99
C SER A 45 -4.74 -48.62 -12.08
N ARG A 46 -5.29 -49.82 -11.84
CA ARG A 46 -6.74 -50.06 -11.92
C ARG A 46 -7.53 -49.20 -10.92
N VAL A 47 -7.06 -49.14 -9.67
CA VAL A 47 -7.70 -48.33 -8.61
C VAL A 47 -7.64 -46.84 -8.94
N LEU A 48 -6.51 -46.36 -9.46
CA LEU A 48 -6.33 -44.94 -9.77
C LEU A 48 -7.08 -44.50 -11.04
N GLU A 49 -7.28 -45.42 -12.00
CA GLU A 49 -8.15 -45.22 -13.17
C GLU A 49 -9.63 -45.14 -12.76
N GLU A 50 -10.06 -46.05 -11.88
CA GLU A 50 -11.45 -46.11 -11.43
C GLU A 50 -11.78 -44.99 -10.42
N LYS A 51 -10.86 -44.64 -9.51
CA LYS A 51 -11.10 -43.65 -8.44
C LYS A 51 -9.80 -42.96 -7.99
N GLY A 52 -9.43 -41.86 -8.66
CA GLY A 52 -8.24 -41.07 -8.30
C GLY A 52 -8.20 -40.56 -6.84
N GLN A 53 -9.35 -40.40 -6.18
CA GLN A 53 -9.43 -40.08 -4.74
C GLN A 53 -8.78 -41.14 -3.85
N ALA A 54 -8.56 -42.37 -4.33
CA ALA A 54 -7.87 -43.42 -3.57
C ALA A 54 -6.47 -43.02 -3.11
N LEU A 55 -5.83 -42.04 -3.78
CA LEU A 55 -4.56 -41.44 -3.32
C LEU A 55 -4.65 -40.88 -1.90
N LEU A 56 -5.83 -40.43 -1.45
CA LEU A 56 -6.06 -39.98 -0.08
C LEU A 56 -5.77 -41.11 0.93
N LEU A 57 -6.35 -42.29 0.68
CA LEU A 57 -6.24 -43.44 1.57
C LEU A 57 -4.86 -44.07 1.48
N LEU A 58 -4.30 -44.19 0.26
CA LEU A 58 -2.94 -44.65 0.05
C LEU A 58 -1.91 -43.78 0.77
N ARG A 59 -2.09 -42.46 0.79
CA ARG A 59 -1.26 -41.56 1.59
C ARG A 59 -1.37 -41.85 3.09
N CYS A 60 -2.59 -42.06 3.59
CA CYS A 60 -2.81 -42.35 5.01
C CYS A 60 -2.17 -43.68 5.40
N LEU A 61 -2.32 -44.72 4.56
CA LEU A 61 -1.67 -46.03 4.74
C LEU A 61 -0.14 -45.94 4.70
N ALA A 62 0.41 -45.05 3.87
CA ALA A 62 1.85 -44.78 3.83
C ALA A 62 2.35 -44.00 5.07
N GLY A 63 1.46 -43.50 5.93
CA GLY A 63 1.83 -42.74 7.13
C GLY A 63 2.44 -41.36 6.84
N MET A 64 2.28 -40.85 5.62
CA MET A 64 2.98 -39.65 5.12
C MET A 64 2.13 -38.38 5.18
N SER A 65 2.80 -37.24 5.37
CA SER A 65 2.16 -35.93 5.17
C SER A 65 1.83 -35.71 3.68
N ARG A 66 0.87 -34.84 3.36
CA ARG A 66 0.50 -34.54 1.96
C ARG A 66 1.69 -34.03 1.14
N ARG A 67 2.52 -33.19 1.73
CA ARG A 67 3.68 -32.61 1.06
C ARG A 67 4.73 -33.67 0.72
N GLU A 68 5.04 -34.55 1.67
CA GLU A 68 6.00 -35.65 1.46
C GLU A 68 5.46 -36.63 0.42
N PHE A 69 4.20 -37.05 0.54
CA PHE A 69 3.58 -37.98 -0.39
C PHE A 69 3.50 -37.40 -1.81
N ALA A 70 3.09 -36.13 -1.95
CA ALA A 70 3.04 -35.44 -3.24
C ALA A 70 4.43 -35.40 -3.91
N LYS A 71 5.48 -35.10 -3.12
CA LYS A 71 6.87 -35.13 -3.59
C LYS A 71 7.28 -36.53 -4.05
N SER A 72 6.97 -37.56 -3.27
CA SER A 72 7.33 -38.95 -3.59
C SER A 72 6.64 -39.47 -4.85
N ILE A 73 5.40 -39.08 -5.11
CA ILE A 73 4.67 -39.49 -6.34
C ILE A 73 4.84 -38.50 -7.50
N GLY A 74 5.74 -37.53 -7.38
CA GLY A 74 6.09 -36.60 -8.47
C GLY A 74 4.97 -35.63 -8.88
N ILE A 75 4.10 -35.22 -7.96
CA ILE A 75 3.05 -34.22 -8.23
C ILE A 75 3.11 -33.03 -7.25
N HIS A 76 2.63 -31.87 -7.70
CA HIS A 76 2.54 -30.70 -6.84
C HIS A 76 1.48 -30.91 -5.74
N GLU A 77 1.77 -30.47 -4.51
CA GLU A 77 0.92 -30.68 -3.32
C GLU A 77 -0.54 -30.22 -3.54
N GLU A 78 -0.74 -29.05 -4.14
CA GLU A 78 -2.07 -28.52 -4.45
C GLU A 78 -2.83 -29.37 -5.48
N ILE A 79 -2.11 -30.00 -6.42
CA ILE A 79 -2.74 -30.92 -7.39
C ILE A 79 -3.19 -32.18 -6.68
N LEU A 80 -2.36 -32.74 -5.79
CA LEU A 80 -2.76 -33.86 -4.94
C LEU A 80 -4.01 -33.50 -4.12
N ARG A 81 -4.03 -32.33 -3.48
CA ARG A 81 -5.19 -31.84 -2.73
C ARG A 81 -6.46 -31.85 -3.57
N GLN A 82 -6.41 -31.32 -4.80
CA GLN A 82 -7.56 -31.30 -5.71
C GLN A 82 -8.04 -32.71 -6.09
N ILE A 83 -7.12 -33.66 -6.25
CA ILE A 83 -7.45 -35.06 -6.53
C ILE A 83 -8.09 -35.72 -5.30
N GLU A 84 -7.51 -35.56 -4.11
CA GLU A 84 -8.06 -36.09 -2.84
C GLU A 84 -9.51 -35.62 -2.58
N VAL A 85 -9.82 -34.36 -2.94
CA VAL A 85 -11.18 -33.79 -2.77
C VAL A 85 -12.11 -33.98 -3.97
N GLY A 86 -11.71 -34.77 -4.97
CA GLY A 86 -12.54 -35.09 -6.14
C GLY A 86 -12.75 -33.94 -7.11
N LYS A 87 -12.00 -32.84 -6.99
CA LYS A 87 -12.07 -31.69 -7.92
C LYS A 87 -11.22 -31.87 -9.18
N ARG A 88 -10.35 -32.88 -9.22
CA ARG A 88 -9.45 -33.13 -10.34
C ARG A 88 -9.18 -34.62 -10.51
N GLU A 89 -9.15 -35.05 -11.77
CA GLU A 89 -8.81 -36.42 -12.16
C GLU A 89 -7.43 -36.50 -12.81
N ILE A 90 -6.84 -37.70 -12.80
CA ILE A 90 -5.57 -37.98 -13.47
C ILE A 90 -5.88 -38.51 -14.88
N ARG A 91 -5.99 -37.60 -15.87
CA ARG A 91 -6.40 -37.96 -17.24
C ARG A 91 -5.26 -38.44 -18.17
N LYS A 92 -4.01 -38.15 -17.84
CA LYS A 92 -2.86 -38.50 -18.69
C LYS A 92 -2.29 -39.86 -18.30
N ARG A 93 -2.41 -40.85 -19.18
CA ARG A 93 -1.91 -42.23 -18.97
C ARG A 93 -0.43 -42.28 -18.55
N GLY A 94 0.45 -41.57 -19.26
CA GLY A 94 1.88 -41.52 -18.88
C GLY A 94 2.17 -40.83 -17.55
N LYS A 95 1.23 -40.05 -16.99
CA LYS A 95 1.35 -39.51 -15.61
C LYS A 95 0.86 -40.51 -14.57
N LEU A 96 -0.18 -41.27 -14.90
CA LEU A 96 -0.70 -42.36 -14.08
C LEU A 96 0.36 -43.45 -13.88
N GLU A 97 1.05 -43.84 -14.96
CA GLU A 97 2.13 -44.84 -14.93
C GLU A 97 3.26 -44.44 -13.97
N LYS A 98 3.72 -43.18 -14.05
CA LYS A 98 4.73 -42.63 -13.13
C LYS A 98 4.28 -42.63 -11.67
N ILE A 99 3.02 -42.28 -11.41
CA ILE A 99 2.46 -42.32 -10.05
C ILE A 99 2.40 -43.77 -9.56
N ASN A 100 2.00 -44.71 -10.41
CA ASN A 100 1.93 -46.14 -10.08
C ASN A 100 3.32 -46.72 -9.74
N GLU A 101 4.36 -46.40 -10.51
CA GLU A 101 5.75 -46.79 -10.21
C GLU A 101 6.20 -46.23 -8.86
N SER A 102 5.94 -44.95 -8.60
CA SER A 102 6.29 -44.31 -7.33
C SER A 102 5.56 -44.94 -6.14
N LEU A 103 4.28 -45.30 -6.30
CA LEU A 103 3.53 -45.98 -5.25
C LEU A 103 4.07 -47.38 -4.97
N ARG A 104 4.45 -48.14 -6.00
CA ARG A 104 5.11 -49.45 -5.80
C ARG A 104 6.36 -49.32 -4.97
N GLU A 105 7.20 -48.33 -5.27
CA GLU A 105 8.43 -48.06 -4.50
C GLU A 105 8.13 -47.66 -3.06
N ILE A 106 7.13 -46.80 -2.83
CA ILE A 106 6.73 -46.39 -1.48
C ILE A 106 6.28 -47.63 -0.67
N PHE A 107 5.37 -48.43 -1.22
CA PHE A 107 4.79 -49.57 -0.50
C PHE A 107 5.73 -50.78 -0.41
N SER A 108 6.71 -50.95 -1.30
CA SER A 108 7.75 -51.97 -1.13
C SER A 108 8.69 -51.67 0.04
N ASN A 109 8.82 -50.40 0.42
CA ASN A 109 9.66 -49.96 1.54
C ASN A 109 8.93 -49.98 2.89
N ILE A 110 7.62 -50.30 2.92
CA ILE A 110 6.82 -50.37 4.14
C ILE A 110 6.70 -51.83 4.56
N SER A 111 7.34 -52.20 5.69
CA SER A 111 7.32 -53.56 6.21
C SER A 111 5.99 -53.93 6.88
N VAL A 112 5.35 -52.97 7.56
CA VAL A 112 4.05 -53.13 8.22
C VAL A 112 3.24 -51.85 8.05
N ILE A 113 2.00 -51.98 7.59
CA ILE A 113 1.04 -50.87 7.50
C ILE A 113 0.33 -50.72 8.84
N ASP A 114 0.58 -49.59 9.52
CA ASP A 114 -0.07 -49.22 10.77
C ASP A 114 -1.47 -48.63 10.48
N LEU A 115 -2.50 -49.46 10.67
CA LEU A 115 -3.89 -49.08 10.40
C LEU A 115 -4.43 -48.06 11.41
N GLU A 116 -3.94 -48.04 12.65
CA GLU A 116 -4.37 -47.04 13.64
C GLU A 116 -3.85 -45.67 13.25
N ARG A 117 -2.56 -45.56 12.94
CA ARG A 117 -1.97 -44.30 12.45
C ARG A 117 -2.60 -43.84 11.14
N ALA A 118 -2.87 -44.75 10.22
CA ALA A 118 -3.57 -44.41 8.97
C ALA A 118 -4.98 -43.85 9.24
N ARG A 119 -5.69 -44.42 10.21
CA ARG A 119 -7.02 -43.95 10.64
C ARG A 119 -6.96 -42.57 11.28
N GLU A 120 -5.95 -42.29 12.11
CA GLU A 120 -5.75 -40.95 12.68
C GLU A 120 -5.50 -39.90 11.58
N LEU A 121 -4.61 -40.19 10.64
CA LEU A 121 -4.34 -39.32 9.49
C LEU A 121 -5.57 -39.11 8.61
N PHE A 122 -6.42 -40.13 8.47
CA PHE A 122 -7.68 -40.03 7.76
C PHE A 122 -8.68 -39.14 8.49
N LYS A 123 -8.81 -39.25 9.82
CA LYS A 123 -9.72 -38.41 10.63
C LYS A 123 -9.44 -36.92 10.50
N GLU A 124 -8.21 -36.51 10.21
CA GLU A 124 -7.88 -35.09 9.97
C GLU A 124 -8.48 -34.52 8.67
N VAL A 125 -8.70 -35.39 7.68
CA VAL A 125 -9.15 -35.03 6.33
C VAL A 125 -10.56 -35.53 6.00
N ALA A 126 -11.10 -36.40 6.85
CA ALA A 126 -12.48 -36.85 6.80
C ALA A 126 -13.45 -35.69 7.05
N VAL A 127 -14.55 -35.71 6.33
CA VAL A 127 -15.71 -34.86 6.58
C VAL A 127 -16.46 -35.45 7.77
N VAL A 128 -16.72 -34.64 8.78
CA VAL A 128 -17.41 -35.10 9.98
C VAL A 128 -18.88 -35.36 9.63
N THR A 129 -19.28 -36.64 9.59
CA THR A 129 -20.65 -37.06 9.27
C THR A 129 -21.49 -37.35 10.52
N GLU A 130 -20.86 -37.80 11.62
CA GLU A 130 -21.53 -38.14 12.88
C GLU A 130 -20.73 -37.58 14.07
N ASN A 131 -21.32 -36.61 14.78
CA ASN A 131 -20.75 -36.07 16.02
C ASN A 131 -21.88 -35.48 16.88
N ASP A 132 -22.18 -36.14 18.00
CA ASP A 132 -23.29 -35.80 18.89
C ASP A 132 -23.20 -34.36 19.43
N GLU A 133 -22.00 -33.87 19.72
CA GLU A 133 -21.81 -32.49 20.20
C GLU A 133 -22.08 -31.47 19.09
N VAL A 134 -21.71 -31.78 17.86
CA VAL A 134 -21.99 -30.93 16.69
C VAL A 134 -23.49 -30.92 16.39
N GLU A 135 -24.16 -32.07 16.46
CA GLU A 135 -25.60 -32.14 16.21
C GLU A 135 -26.40 -31.48 17.33
N LYS A 136 -25.96 -31.60 18.59
CA LYS A 136 -26.50 -30.82 19.71
C LYS A 136 -26.43 -29.32 19.43
N ILE A 137 -25.27 -28.81 19.00
CA ILE A 137 -25.12 -27.39 18.65
C ILE A 137 -26.04 -27.00 17.48
N ARG A 138 -26.15 -27.86 16.45
CA ARG A 138 -27.04 -27.59 15.31
C ARG A 138 -28.51 -27.52 15.75
N ASN A 139 -28.94 -28.37 16.66
CA ASN A 139 -30.29 -28.34 17.21
C ASN A 139 -30.53 -27.07 18.02
N GLU A 140 -29.61 -26.68 18.91
CA GLU A 140 -29.69 -25.40 19.63
C GLU A 140 -29.81 -24.20 18.67
N LEU A 141 -29.01 -24.18 17.58
CA LEU A 141 -29.09 -23.11 16.57
C LEU A 141 -30.41 -23.13 15.76
N ARG A 142 -31.03 -24.29 15.56
CA ARG A 142 -32.35 -24.42 14.90
C ARG A 142 -33.46 -23.86 15.78
N GLU A 143 -33.39 -24.07 17.10
CA GLU A 143 -34.36 -23.56 18.07
C GLU A 143 -34.37 -22.02 18.17
N MET A 144 -33.27 -21.36 17.78
CA MET A 144 -33.14 -19.89 17.79
C MET A 144 -33.77 -19.17 16.58
N ASP A 145 -34.45 -19.89 15.69
CA ASP A 145 -35.10 -19.37 14.48
C ASP A 145 -34.18 -18.47 13.63
N LEU A 146 -32.97 -18.97 13.35
CA LEU A 146 -31.94 -18.21 12.63
C LEU A 146 -32.05 -18.46 11.12
N PRO A 147 -31.82 -17.42 10.28
CA PRO A 147 -31.73 -17.60 8.84
C PRO A 147 -30.57 -18.53 8.46
N GLU A 148 -30.68 -19.14 7.27
CA GLU A 148 -29.62 -20.00 6.74
C GLU A 148 -28.29 -19.23 6.65
N ASP A 149 -28.35 -18.03 6.05
CA ASP A 149 -27.27 -17.05 6.07
C ASP A 149 -27.41 -16.12 7.28
N LEU A 150 -26.49 -16.24 8.24
CA LEU A 150 -26.53 -15.41 9.46
C LEU A 150 -26.48 -13.91 9.16
N ARG A 151 -26.03 -13.49 7.98
CA ARG A 151 -25.98 -12.07 7.57
C ARG A 151 -27.36 -11.42 7.45
N GLU A 152 -28.41 -12.23 7.31
CA GLU A 152 -29.79 -11.79 7.15
C GLU A 152 -30.52 -11.57 8.48
N MET A 153 -29.89 -11.92 9.60
CA MET A 153 -30.48 -11.79 10.94
C MET A 153 -30.95 -10.37 11.24
N ASN A 154 -32.07 -10.25 11.97
CA ASN A 154 -32.48 -9.02 12.62
C ASN A 154 -31.60 -8.75 13.87
N GLU A 155 -31.80 -7.61 14.53
CA GLU A 155 -30.97 -7.23 15.68
C GLU A 155 -31.22 -8.12 16.90
N GLU A 156 -32.46 -8.51 17.13
CA GLU A 156 -32.85 -9.40 18.25
C GLU A 156 -32.19 -10.78 18.11
N GLN A 157 -32.30 -11.39 16.93
CA GLN A 157 -31.62 -12.64 16.57
C GLN A 157 -30.10 -12.53 16.75
N PHE A 158 -29.50 -11.39 16.35
CA PHE A 158 -28.07 -11.17 16.56
C PHE A 158 -27.69 -11.10 18.04
N VAL A 159 -28.44 -10.37 18.87
CA VAL A 159 -28.20 -10.28 20.32
C VAL A 159 -28.28 -11.65 20.97
N ASN A 160 -29.36 -12.39 20.68
CA ASN A 160 -29.57 -13.74 21.21
C ASN A 160 -28.40 -14.67 20.82
N LEU A 161 -27.98 -14.64 19.56
CA LEU A 161 -26.89 -15.47 19.07
C LEU A 161 -25.53 -15.06 19.67
N VAL A 162 -25.30 -13.77 19.93
CA VAL A 162 -24.08 -13.29 20.58
C VAL A 162 -23.99 -13.75 22.03
N GLU A 163 -25.06 -13.66 22.82
CA GLU A 163 -25.08 -14.14 24.20
C GLU A 163 -24.93 -15.66 24.27
N TRP A 164 -25.61 -16.40 23.39
CA TRP A 164 -25.40 -17.84 23.26
C TRP A 164 -23.94 -18.18 22.92
N LEU A 165 -23.36 -17.47 21.95
CA LEU A 165 -21.98 -17.70 21.54
C LEU A 165 -20.98 -17.37 22.66
N LYS A 166 -21.25 -16.33 23.45
CA LYS A 166 -20.46 -15.94 24.61
C LYS A 166 -20.42 -17.05 25.66
N GLU A 167 -21.54 -17.71 25.93
CA GLU A 167 -21.60 -18.88 26.82
C GLU A 167 -20.74 -20.02 26.27
N LYS A 168 -20.96 -20.41 25.00
CA LYS A 168 -20.24 -21.53 24.36
C LYS A 168 -18.74 -21.29 24.17
N THR A 169 -18.29 -20.05 24.25
CA THR A 169 -16.89 -19.62 24.10
C THR A 169 -16.22 -19.26 25.42
N ASN A 170 -16.89 -19.52 26.55
CA ASN A 170 -16.43 -19.15 27.89
C ASN A 170 -16.05 -17.66 27.96
N ASN A 171 -17.03 -16.79 27.64
CA ASN A 171 -16.84 -15.34 27.51
C ASN A 171 -15.79 -14.95 26.47
N PHE A 172 -15.85 -15.57 25.29
CA PHE A 172 -14.91 -15.33 24.19
C PHE A 172 -13.44 -15.57 24.54
N LYS A 173 -13.15 -16.50 25.47
CA LYS A 173 -11.78 -16.93 25.80
C LYS A 173 -11.28 -18.06 24.92
N SER A 174 -12.18 -18.86 24.36
CA SER A 174 -11.85 -19.95 23.45
C SER A 174 -12.91 -20.10 22.37
N PHE A 175 -12.55 -20.66 21.22
CA PHE A 175 -13.51 -20.92 20.15
C PHE A 175 -13.48 -22.40 19.74
N PRO A 176 -14.34 -23.25 20.34
CA PRO A 176 -14.32 -24.69 20.12
C PRO A 176 -14.45 -25.11 18.65
N LYS A 177 -13.76 -26.19 18.27
CA LYS A 177 -13.79 -26.76 16.91
C LYS A 177 -15.22 -27.16 16.47
N ASN A 178 -16.06 -27.60 17.41
CA ASN A 178 -17.42 -28.05 17.12
C ASN A 178 -18.31 -26.88 16.64
N LEU A 179 -18.05 -25.65 17.08
CA LEU A 179 -18.77 -24.47 16.56
C LEU A 179 -18.50 -24.26 15.07
N PHE A 180 -17.26 -24.44 14.62
CA PHE A 180 -16.92 -24.36 13.21
C PHE A 180 -17.59 -25.45 12.37
N LEU A 181 -17.64 -26.68 12.90
CA LEU A 181 -18.26 -27.83 12.23
C LEU A 181 -19.79 -27.76 12.22
N ALA A 182 -20.38 -27.11 13.23
CA ALA A 182 -21.83 -26.91 13.32
C ALA A 182 -22.30 -25.80 12.38
N LYS A 183 -21.72 -24.59 12.47
CA LYS A 183 -22.04 -23.46 11.59
C LYS A 183 -20.83 -22.53 11.42
N ASN A 184 -20.15 -22.67 10.29
CA ASN A 184 -19.01 -21.86 9.85
C ASN A 184 -19.14 -20.34 10.10
N GLN A 185 -20.33 -19.79 9.84
CA GLN A 185 -20.60 -18.36 9.94
C GLN A 185 -20.57 -17.83 11.38
N LEU A 186 -20.53 -18.67 12.41
CA LEU A 186 -20.38 -18.18 13.80
C LEU A 186 -19.10 -17.33 13.99
N ILE A 187 -18.10 -17.48 13.13
CA ILE A 187 -16.91 -16.62 13.11
C ILE A 187 -17.22 -15.15 12.77
N LEU A 188 -18.26 -14.91 11.95
CA LEU A 188 -18.80 -13.57 11.67
C LEU A 188 -19.30 -12.94 12.97
N ILE A 189 -20.10 -13.70 13.71
CA ILE A 189 -20.75 -13.25 14.94
C ILE A 189 -19.70 -12.96 16.00
N LEU A 190 -18.73 -13.87 16.19
CA LEU A 190 -17.57 -13.64 17.03
C LEU A 190 -16.85 -12.34 16.67
N ARG A 191 -16.56 -12.13 15.37
CA ARG A 191 -15.85 -10.94 14.91
C ARG A 191 -16.63 -9.64 15.20
N CYS A 192 -17.95 -9.67 15.02
CA CYS A 192 -18.80 -8.53 15.37
C CYS A 192 -18.84 -8.30 16.88
N ALA A 193 -18.92 -9.38 17.68
CA ALA A 193 -18.94 -9.33 19.15
C ALA A 193 -17.67 -8.69 19.75
N ILE A 194 -16.52 -8.88 19.11
CA ILE A 194 -15.25 -8.26 19.52
C ILE A 194 -14.98 -6.91 18.84
N GLY A 195 -15.95 -6.39 18.07
CA GLY A 195 -15.89 -5.07 17.46
C GLY A 195 -14.85 -4.91 16.34
N MET A 196 -14.48 -5.98 15.64
CA MET A 196 -13.39 -5.95 14.66
C MET A 196 -13.87 -5.93 13.20
N THR A 197 -13.13 -5.21 12.36
CA THR A 197 -13.30 -5.30 10.90
C THR A 197 -12.69 -6.59 10.35
N ARG A 198 -13.22 -7.12 9.24
CA ARG A 198 -12.69 -8.33 8.59
C ARG A 198 -11.18 -8.27 8.30
N PRO A 199 -10.62 -7.21 7.68
CA PRO A 199 -9.16 -7.15 7.43
C PRO A 199 -8.34 -7.16 8.71
N SER A 200 -8.83 -6.49 9.76
CA SER A 200 -8.13 -6.43 11.04
C SER A 200 -8.16 -7.77 11.75
N PHE A 201 -9.32 -8.45 11.74
CA PHE A 201 -9.48 -9.76 12.36
C PHE A 201 -8.63 -10.81 11.64
N ALA A 202 -8.73 -10.89 10.30
CA ALA A 202 -7.94 -11.78 9.47
C ALA A 202 -6.43 -11.65 9.75
N ARG A 203 -5.93 -10.41 9.80
CA ARG A 203 -4.51 -10.13 10.09
C ARG A 203 -4.11 -10.56 11.49
N LYS A 204 -4.90 -10.25 12.52
CA LYS A 204 -4.55 -10.58 13.93
C LYS A 204 -4.62 -12.07 14.21
N VAL A 205 -5.59 -12.77 13.62
CA VAL A 205 -5.76 -14.22 13.77
C VAL A 205 -4.79 -15.01 12.87
N GLY A 206 -4.24 -14.38 11.83
CA GLY A 206 -3.36 -15.05 10.86
C GLY A 206 -4.13 -15.92 9.87
N ILE A 207 -5.28 -15.44 9.41
CA ILE A 207 -6.13 -16.06 8.40
C ILE A 207 -6.13 -15.18 7.16
N ASN A 208 -6.19 -15.77 5.97
CA ASN A 208 -6.32 -15.01 4.73
C ASN A 208 -7.69 -14.30 4.70
N GLU A 209 -7.70 -12.98 4.45
CA GLU A 209 -8.91 -12.15 4.47
C GLU A 209 -9.99 -12.64 3.50
N GLU A 210 -9.58 -13.09 2.32
CA GLU A 210 -10.47 -13.55 1.26
C GLU A 210 -11.12 -14.89 1.63
N THR A 211 -10.34 -15.80 2.24
CA THR A 211 -10.88 -17.05 2.77
C THR A 211 -11.89 -16.78 3.88
N LEU A 212 -11.58 -15.86 4.80
CA LEU A 212 -12.52 -15.44 5.84
C LEU A 212 -13.79 -14.84 5.25
N ARG A 213 -13.68 -14.02 4.20
CA ARG A 213 -14.83 -13.46 3.48
C ARG A 213 -15.76 -14.57 2.98
N PHE A 214 -15.23 -15.58 2.31
CA PHE A 214 -16.06 -16.67 1.78
C PHE A 214 -16.72 -17.52 2.86
N VAL A 215 -16.02 -17.76 3.97
CA VAL A 215 -16.58 -18.45 5.14
C VAL A 215 -17.71 -17.64 5.78
N GLU A 216 -17.52 -16.33 5.96
CA GLU A 216 -18.56 -15.42 6.48
C GLU A 216 -19.75 -15.31 5.53
N MET A 217 -19.55 -15.53 4.23
CA MET A 217 -20.62 -15.49 3.22
C MET A 217 -21.40 -16.81 3.09
N ASN A 218 -21.07 -17.84 3.87
CA ASN A 218 -21.63 -19.19 3.75
C ASN A 218 -21.42 -19.86 2.39
N ARG A 219 -20.33 -19.54 1.66
CA ARG A 219 -20.08 -20.18 0.36
C ARG A 219 -19.76 -21.68 0.54
N GLU A 220 -20.51 -22.54 -0.14
CA GLU A 220 -20.34 -24.00 -0.13
C GLU A 220 -18.89 -24.43 -0.36
N GLU A 221 -18.22 -23.82 -1.33
CA GLU A 221 -16.84 -24.16 -1.73
C GLU A 221 -15.78 -23.91 -0.64
N ASN A 222 -16.13 -23.11 0.37
CA ASN A 222 -15.24 -22.67 1.44
C ASN A 222 -15.72 -23.12 2.83
N LYS A 223 -16.77 -23.95 2.91
CA LYS A 223 -17.22 -24.54 4.18
C LYS A 223 -16.09 -25.37 4.80
N ILE A 224 -15.96 -25.25 6.11
CA ILE A 224 -14.96 -25.97 6.90
C ILE A 224 -15.65 -27.26 7.34
N THR A 225 -15.51 -28.30 6.53
CA THR A 225 -16.21 -29.57 6.73
C THR A 225 -15.33 -30.64 7.37
N THR A 226 -14.01 -30.42 7.42
CA THR A 226 -13.05 -31.40 7.95
C THR A 226 -12.51 -31.01 9.32
N LEU A 227 -12.28 -32.02 10.15
CA LEU A 227 -11.81 -31.84 11.53
C LEU A 227 -10.44 -31.13 11.59
N GLY A 228 -9.51 -31.47 10.70
CA GLY A 228 -8.17 -30.87 10.70
C GLY A 228 -8.15 -29.39 10.29
N ILE A 229 -9.07 -28.95 9.41
CA ILE A 229 -9.20 -27.52 9.10
C ILE A 229 -9.86 -26.78 10.27
N ALA A 230 -10.93 -27.35 10.85
CA ALA A 230 -11.61 -26.78 12.01
C ALA A 230 -10.66 -26.62 13.21
N LYS A 231 -9.82 -27.64 13.49
CA LYS A 231 -8.81 -27.60 14.56
C LYS A 231 -7.80 -26.47 14.35
N ARG A 232 -7.25 -26.33 13.14
CA ARG A 232 -6.30 -25.23 12.81
C ARG A 232 -6.91 -23.85 12.94
N TRP A 233 -8.17 -23.67 12.53
CA TRP A 233 -8.88 -22.40 12.69
C TRP A 233 -9.17 -22.11 14.16
N CYS A 234 -9.68 -23.11 14.90
CA CYS A 234 -9.91 -23.06 16.34
C CYS A 234 -8.65 -22.64 17.10
N GLU A 235 -7.50 -23.26 16.82
CA GLU A 235 -6.21 -22.93 17.46
C GLU A 235 -5.81 -21.48 17.22
N LYS A 236 -5.89 -20.99 15.97
CA LYS A 236 -5.56 -19.61 15.63
C LYS A 236 -6.47 -18.60 16.32
N VAL A 237 -7.78 -18.85 16.27
CA VAL A 237 -8.79 -17.97 16.89
C VAL A 237 -8.62 -17.98 18.40
N THR A 238 -8.55 -19.15 19.03
CA THR A 238 -8.39 -19.30 20.48
C THR A 238 -7.09 -18.65 20.97
N LYS A 239 -5.97 -18.85 20.26
CA LYS A 239 -4.71 -18.18 20.59
C LYS A 239 -4.85 -16.67 20.53
N PHE A 240 -5.54 -16.14 19.51
CA PHE A 240 -5.83 -14.71 19.40
C PHE A 240 -6.69 -14.21 20.57
N LEU A 241 -7.77 -14.93 20.90
CA LEU A 241 -8.67 -14.58 22.00
C LEU A 241 -7.96 -14.58 23.36
N GLN A 242 -7.09 -15.56 23.63
CA GLN A 242 -6.32 -15.65 24.88
C GLN A 242 -5.22 -14.60 25.00
N SER A 243 -4.62 -14.19 23.88
CA SER A 243 -3.51 -13.23 23.87
C SER A 243 -3.97 -11.76 23.91
N ASN A 244 -5.28 -11.49 23.89
CA ASN A 244 -5.84 -10.14 23.91
C ASN A 244 -6.86 -10.04 25.04
N GLU A 245 -6.81 -8.96 25.80
CA GLU A 245 -7.84 -8.65 26.79
C GLU A 245 -9.10 -8.18 26.05
N ILE A 246 -10.02 -9.11 25.78
CA ILE A 246 -11.25 -8.83 25.05
C ILE A 246 -12.33 -8.45 26.06
N SER A 247 -12.60 -7.16 26.17
CA SER A 247 -13.79 -6.65 26.86
C SER A 247 -14.98 -6.73 25.91
N PHE A 248 -15.91 -7.65 26.16
CA PHE A 248 -17.17 -7.70 25.42
C PHE A 248 -18.02 -6.45 25.71
N ASP A 249 -18.58 -5.87 24.67
CA ASP A 249 -19.44 -4.68 24.73
C ASP A 249 -20.56 -4.87 23.70
N LEU A 250 -21.77 -5.11 24.19
CA LEU A 250 -22.93 -5.43 23.36
C LEU A 250 -23.30 -4.26 22.44
N GLU A 251 -23.20 -3.02 22.91
CA GLU A 251 -23.53 -1.83 22.14
C GLU A 251 -22.53 -1.64 20.99
N LYS A 252 -21.23 -1.81 21.25
CA LYS A 252 -20.21 -1.83 20.19
C LYS A 252 -20.43 -2.96 19.19
N SER A 253 -20.89 -4.12 19.66
CA SER A 253 -21.17 -5.29 18.82
C SER A 253 -22.33 -5.03 17.88
N LEU A 254 -23.42 -4.45 18.40
CA LEU A 254 -24.60 -4.02 17.64
C LEU A 254 -24.26 -2.97 16.59
N ILE A 255 -23.42 -1.99 16.92
CA ILE A 255 -22.98 -0.98 15.94
C ILE A 255 -22.21 -1.64 14.79
N VAL A 256 -21.30 -2.57 15.08
CA VAL A 256 -20.55 -3.28 14.04
C VAL A 256 -21.45 -4.20 13.21
N TRP A 257 -22.45 -4.81 13.84
CA TRP A 257 -23.48 -5.60 13.18
C TRP A 257 -24.32 -4.76 12.22
N ARG A 258 -24.85 -3.61 12.67
CA ARG A 258 -25.61 -2.64 11.87
C ARG A 258 -24.82 -2.22 10.64
N ILE A 259 -23.56 -1.80 10.80
CA ILE A 259 -22.67 -1.43 9.67
C ILE A 259 -22.47 -2.58 8.68
N LEU A 260 -22.40 -3.82 9.17
CA LEU A 260 -22.23 -5.00 8.32
C LEU A 260 -23.51 -5.33 7.55
N LYS A 261 -24.68 -5.11 8.16
CA LYS A 261 -25.99 -5.28 7.54
C LYS A 261 -26.29 -4.16 6.54
N GLU A 262 -26.01 -2.91 6.91
CA GLU A 262 -26.14 -1.71 6.08
C GLU A 262 -25.33 -1.81 4.77
N LYS A 263 -24.09 -2.31 4.85
CA LYS A 263 -23.25 -2.59 3.67
C LYS A 263 -23.77 -3.72 2.76
N GLN A 264 -24.68 -4.55 3.24
CA GLN A 264 -25.24 -5.68 2.50
C GLN A 264 -26.63 -5.38 1.94
N VAL A 265 -27.43 -4.56 2.63
CA VAL A 265 -28.80 -4.21 2.24
C VAL A 265 -28.86 -2.97 1.34
N GLY A 266 -27.84 -2.09 1.35
CA GLY A 266 -27.61 -1.10 0.29
C GLY A 266 -28.67 0.00 0.08
N GLU A 267 -29.84 -0.05 0.71
CA GLU A 267 -30.95 0.85 0.34
C GLU A 267 -31.14 2.07 1.25
N LYS A 268 -31.06 1.93 2.58
CA LYS A 268 -31.32 3.06 3.51
C LYS A 268 -30.15 4.05 3.62
N ASP A 269 -28.92 3.58 3.72
CA ASP A 269 -27.73 4.46 3.81
C ASP A 269 -27.36 5.07 2.45
N ALA A 270 -27.61 4.35 1.34
CA ALA A 270 -27.38 4.92 0.03
C ALA A 270 -28.29 6.12 -0.23
N GLN A 271 -29.51 6.13 0.31
CA GLN A 271 -30.43 7.25 0.16
C GLN A 271 -29.96 8.46 0.98
N LYS A 272 -29.64 8.30 2.26
CA LYS A 272 -29.13 9.39 3.11
C LYS A 272 -27.74 9.89 2.66
N GLU A 273 -26.85 8.99 2.23
CA GLU A 273 -25.56 9.34 1.61
C GLU A 273 -25.76 10.08 0.29
N LYS A 274 -26.71 9.65 -0.57
CA LYS A 274 -27.04 10.38 -1.81
C LYS A 274 -27.63 11.76 -1.51
N GLU A 275 -28.48 11.89 -0.50
CA GLU A 275 -29.05 13.17 -0.06
C GLU A 275 -27.97 14.12 0.45
N ILE A 276 -27.11 13.67 1.37
CA ILE A 276 -25.98 14.46 1.87
C ILE A 276 -25.00 14.79 0.75
N ARG A 277 -24.70 13.83 -0.14
CA ARG A 277 -23.82 14.06 -1.28
C ARG A 277 -24.39 15.12 -2.23
N LYS A 278 -25.68 15.03 -2.57
CA LYS A 278 -26.36 16.01 -3.42
C LYS A 278 -26.31 17.40 -2.77
N VAL A 279 -26.63 17.48 -1.48
CA VAL A 279 -26.52 18.72 -0.69
C VAL A 279 -25.11 19.32 -0.76
N LEU A 280 -24.06 18.49 -0.65
CA LEU A 280 -22.66 18.97 -0.73
C LEU A 280 -22.23 19.33 -2.16
N GLU A 281 -22.79 18.70 -3.18
CA GLU A 281 -22.56 19.01 -4.60
C GLU A 281 -23.22 20.36 -4.99
N ASP A 282 -24.41 20.63 -4.46
CA ASP A 282 -25.16 21.88 -4.68
C ASP A 282 -24.43 23.12 -4.12
N LEU A 283 -23.48 22.93 -3.18
CA LEU A 283 -22.65 24.01 -2.63
C LEU A 283 -21.50 24.47 -3.56
N HIS A 284 -21.31 23.81 -4.71
CA HIS A 284 -20.30 24.18 -5.73
C HIS A 284 -18.88 24.35 -5.16
N LEU A 285 -18.52 23.42 -4.27
CA LEU A 285 -17.26 23.43 -3.55
C LEU A 285 -16.10 23.00 -4.46
N PRO A 286 -14.88 23.53 -4.25
CA PRO A 286 -13.70 23.08 -4.98
C PRO A 286 -13.44 21.59 -4.76
N GLN A 287 -12.76 20.95 -5.71
CA GLN A 287 -12.39 19.54 -5.60
C GLN A 287 -11.53 19.26 -4.35
N ASP A 288 -10.65 20.19 -4.00
CA ASP A 288 -9.90 20.18 -2.74
C ASP A 288 -10.46 21.27 -1.82
N LEU A 289 -11.07 20.87 -0.70
CA LEU A 289 -11.65 21.81 0.27
C LEU A 289 -10.63 22.80 0.87
N ARG A 290 -9.33 22.53 0.72
CA ARG A 290 -8.28 23.46 1.14
C ARG A 290 -8.22 24.70 0.26
N ASP A 291 -8.82 24.67 -0.93
CA ASP A 291 -8.83 25.78 -1.89
C ASP A 291 -10.08 26.67 -1.74
N MET A 292 -11.01 26.33 -0.83
CA MET A 292 -12.20 27.14 -0.54
C MET A 292 -11.85 28.57 -0.14
N ASN A 293 -12.68 29.54 -0.52
CA ASN A 293 -12.65 30.88 0.05
C ASN A 293 -13.43 30.94 1.38
N GLU A 294 -13.41 32.08 2.06
CA GLU A 294 -14.12 32.25 3.34
C GLU A 294 -15.63 32.08 3.22
N GLN A 295 -16.27 32.63 2.18
CA GLN A 295 -17.72 32.50 1.98
C GLN A 295 -18.14 31.03 1.78
N GLN A 296 -17.39 30.28 0.98
CA GLN A 296 -17.57 28.85 0.78
C GLN A 296 -17.35 28.06 2.07
N PHE A 297 -16.36 28.45 2.88
CA PHE A 297 -16.15 27.83 4.18
C PHE A 297 -17.32 28.08 5.14
N VAL A 298 -17.85 29.31 5.21
CA VAL A 298 -19.03 29.63 6.03
C VAL A 298 -20.22 28.80 5.60
N LEU A 299 -20.52 28.76 4.30
CA LEU A 299 -21.64 27.97 3.76
C LEU A 299 -21.49 26.48 4.10
N LEU A 300 -20.30 25.92 3.90
CA LEU A 300 -20.04 24.52 4.22
C LEU A 300 -20.07 24.25 5.72
N PHE A 301 -19.55 25.16 6.55
CA PHE A 301 -19.59 25.04 8.00
C PHE A 301 -21.03 25.00 8.50
N GLU A 302 -21.88 25.93 8.05
CA GLU A 302 -23.29 26.00 8.44
C GLU A 302 -24.03 24.73 7.99
N LYS A 303 -23.75 24.22 6.78
CA LYS A 303 -24.38 22.98 6.32
C LYS A 303 -23.91 21.74 7.08
N VAL A 304 -22.62 21.67 7.40
CA VAL A 304 -22.08 20.61 8.27
C VAL A 304 -22.69 20.70 9.67
N ARG A 305 -22.86 21.91 10.21
CA ARG A 305 -23.50 22.15 11.51
C ARG A 305 -24.94 21.65 11.51
N GLU A 306 -25.70 21.90 10.45
CA GLU A 306 -27.06 21.37 10.27
C GLU A 306 -27.08 19.83 10.22
N ILE A 307 -26.24 19.23 9.36
CA ILE A 307 -26.16 17.76 9.20
C ILE A 307 -25.73 17.05 10.48
N THR A 308 -24.93 17.73 11.31
CA THR A 308 -24.40 17.18 12.57
C THR A 308 -25.23 17.56 13.81
N GLU A 309 -26.42 18.14 13.62
CA GLU A 309 -27.29 18.62 14.70
C GLU A 309 -26.52 19.50 15.70
N ASN A 310 -25.86 20.54 15.19
CA ASN A 310 -24.96 21.43 15.95
C ASN A 310 -23.74 20.72 16.55
N PHE A 311 -23.11 19.84 15.78
CA PHE A 311 -21.94 19.05 16.20
C PHE A 311 -22.20 18.11 17.39
N THR A 312 -23.45 17.79 17.69
CA THR A 312 -23.79 16.82 18.73
C THR A 312 -23.66 15.38 18.22
N LEU A 313 -23.93 15.15 16.92
CA LEU A 313 -23.87 13.85 16.29
C LEU A 313 -23.14 13.95 14.96
N VAL A 314 -22.13 13.11 14.71
CA VAL A 314 -21.49 13.04 13.38
C VAL A 314 -22.03 11.84 12.62
N PRO A 315 -22.91 12.03 11.62
CA PRO A 315 -23.41 10.93 10.82
C PRO A 315 -22.27 10.30 10.00
N LEU A 316 -22.32 8.97 9.88
CA LEU A 316 -21.37 8.19 9.10
C LEU A 316 -21.31 8.66 7.64
N GLU A 317 -22.50 8.92 7.11
CA GLU A 317 -22.80 9.26 5.73
C GLU A 317 -22.13 10.56 5.31
N LEU A 318 -21.91 11.49 6.26
CA LEU A 318 -21.18 12.73 5.99
C LEU A 318 -19.72 12.43 5.61
N ILE A 319 -19.08 11.49 6.31
CA ILE A 319 -17.68 11.12 6.07
C ILE A 319 -17.53 10.23 4.83
N THR A 320 -18.50 9.33 4.58
CA THR A 320 -18.49 8.46 3.39
C THR A 320 -18.86 9.20 2.12
N SER A 321 -19.75 10.21 2.21
CA SER A 321 -20.07 11.12 1.11
C SER A 321 -18.85 11.90 0.65
N ARG A 322 -18.14 12.53 1.59
CA ARG A 322 -17.01 13.41 1.28
C ARG A 322 -15.99 13.44 2.42
N SER A 323 -14.94 12.63 2.32
CA SER A 323 -14.06 12.39 3.48
C SER A 323 -13.12 13.56 3.83
N ASP A 324 -12.86 14.47 2.90
CA ASP A 324 -12.11 15.70 3.16
C ASP A 324 -12.88 16.69 4.06
N ILE A 325 -14.18 16.47 4.33
CA ILE A 325 -15.00 17.22 5.29
C ILE A 325 -14.43 17.15 6.72
N ILE A 326 -13.57 16.17 7.00
CA ILE A 326 -12.74 16.08 8.20
C ILE A 326 -11.92 17.35 8.44
N LEU A 327 -11.53 18.06 7.37
CA LEU A 327 -10.92 19.39 7.45
C LEU A 327 -11.85 20.37 8.18
N VAL A 328 -13.11 20.45 7.77
CA VAL A 328 -14.12 21.37 8.32
C VAL A 328 -14.43 21.01 9.76
N LEU A 329 -14.66 19.72 10.05
CA LEU A 329 -14.90 19.23 11.41
C LEU A 329 -13.72 19.54 12.35
N ARG A 330 -12.47 19.40 11.88
CA ARG A 330 -11.30 19.81 12.69
C ARG A 330 -11.25 21.31 12.89
N LEU A 331 -11.51 22.10 11.86
CA LEU A 331 -11.49 23.56 11.95
C LEU A 331 -12.60 24.08 12.86
N ALA A 332 -13.77 23.43 12.88
CA ALA A 332 -14.85 23.72 13.83
C ALA A 332 -14.37 23.63 15.29
N LEU A 333 -13.52 22.65 15.60
CA LEU A 333 -12.89 22.49 16.92
C LEU A 333 -11.83 23.57 17.22
N GLY A 334 -11.42 24.36 16.24
CA GLY A 334 -10.33 25.33 16.36
C GLY A 334 -8.93 24.72 16.47
N LEU A 335 -8.79 23.42 16.17
CA LEU A 335 -7.54 22.68 16.40
C LEU A 335 -6.62 22.72 15.18
N SER A 336 -5.32 22.90 15.42
CA SER A 336 -4.30 22.63 14.40
C SER A 336 -4.23 21.14 14.08
N ARG A 337 -3.61 20.77 12.95
CA ARG A 337 -3.40 19.36 12.59
C ARG A 337 -2.63 18.58 13.67
N LYS A 338 -1.64 19.21 14.31
CA LYS A 338 -0.83 18.53 15.33
C LYS A 338 -1.65 18.26 16.59
N GLU A 339 -2.38 19.27 17.06
CA GLU A 339 -3.25 19.14 18.24
C GLU A 339 -4.34 18.10 18.01
N PHE A 340 -4.99 18.15 16.84
CA PHE A 340 -5.98 17.15 16.47
C PHE A 340 -5.38 15.74 16.42
N CYS A 341 -4.21 15.55 15.78
CA CYS A 341 -3.55 14.24 15.74
C CYS A 341 -3.21 13.69 17.12
N ILE A 342 -2.80 14.55 18.07
CA ILE A 342 -2.53 14.17 19.46
C ILE A 342 -3.84 13.73 20.14
N LYS A 343 -4.91 14.55 20.05
CA LYS A 343 -6.22 14.23 20.65
C LYS A 343 -6.85 12.96 20.04
N ALA A 344 -6.70 12.78 18.73
CA ALA A 344 -7.30 11.67 17.98
C ALA A 344 -6.45 10.39 17.94
N GLY A 345 -5.19 10.43 18.40
CA GLY A 345 -4.28 9.29 18.34
C GLY A 345 -3.95 8.82 16.92
N ILE A 346 -3.91 9.74 15.94
CA ILE A 346 -3.70 9.42 14.51
C ILE A 346 -2.38 9.99 13.96
N PRO A 347 -1.71 9.29 13.03
CA PRO A 347 -0.52 9.83 12.38
C PRO A 347 -0.81 11.09 11.55
N LEU A 348 0.08 12.08 11.64
CA LEU A 348 -0.04 13.35 10.92
C LEU A 348 -0.05 13.21 9.40
N GLY A 349 0.60 12.18 8.86
CA GLY A 349 0.56 11.87 7.42
C GLY A 349 -0.85 11.44 6.99
N THR A 350 -1.48 10.55 7.75
CA THR A 350 -2.83 10.04 7.49
C THR A 350 -3.86 11.16 7.43
N LEU A 351 -3.87 12.05 8.43
CA LEU A 351 -4.76 13.22 8.43
C LEU A 351 -4.52 14.12 7.21
N ARG A 352 -3.25 14.37 6.86
CA ARG A 352 -2.90 15.19 5.69
C ARG A 352 -3.41 14.61 4.37
N HIS A 353 -3.37 13.28 4.20
CA HIS A 353 -3.86 12.67 2.97
C HIS A 353 -5.39 12.69 2.85
N ILE A 354 -6.09 12.57 3.98
CA ILE A 354 -7.55 12.61 4.05
C ILE A 354 -8.08 14.02 3.79
N GLU A 355 -7.54 15.05 4.46
CA GLU A 355 -7.92 16.44 4.23
C GLU A 355 -7.60 16.96 2.81
N ARG A 356 -6.77 16.23 2.06
CA ARG A 356 -6.45 16.50 0.64
C ARG A 356 -7.39 15.78 -0.33
N GLY A 357 -8.36 15.02 0.17
CA GLY A 357 -9.18 14.12 -0.63
C GLY A 357 -8.41 12.94 -1.27
N ARG A 358 -7.12 12.74 -0.96
CA ARG A 358 -6.28 11.68 -1.57
C ARG A 358 -6.56 10.29 -1.01
N THR A 359 -7.17 10.21 0.17
CA THR A 359 -7.56 8.96 0.82
C THR A 359 -9.05 8.99 1.13
N PRO A 360 -9.91 8.61 0.17
CA PRO A 360 -11.35 8.60 0.39
C PRO A 360 -11.74 7.48 1.36
N ILE A 361 -12.60 7.79 2.31
CA ILE A 361 -13.12 6.90 3.35
C ILE A 361 -14.52 6.46 2.93
N ARG A 362 -14.61 5.59 1.93
CA ARG A 362 -15.89 5.12 1.37
C ARG A 362 -16.56 4.00 2.17
N ASN A 363 -15.91 3.57 3.25
CA ASN A 363 -16.29 2.37 3.98
C ASN A 363 -16.76 2.74 5.40
N GLY A 364 -17.93 2.22 5.79
CA GLY A 364 -18.52 2.46 7.11
C GLY A 364 -17.59 2.17 8.31
N GLY A 365 -16.91 1.02 8.36
CA GLY A 365 -15.98 0.70 9.46
C GLY A 365 -14.87 1.75 9.70
N PRO A 366 -14.07 2.11 8.68
CA PRO A 366 -13.16 3.24 8.76
C PRO A 366 -13.82 4.58 9.11
N ALA A 367 -14.97 4.91 8.52
CA ALA A 367 -15.68 6.15 8.82
C ALA A 367 -16.17 6.22 10.28
N LEU A 368 -16.63 5.10 10.85
CA LEU A 368 -17.04 5.01 12.26
C LEU A 368 -15.88 5.34 13.21
N ARG A 369 -14.64 4.99 12.87
CA ARG A 369 -13.48 5.37 13.69
C ARG A 369 -13.35 6.89 13.78
N TRP A 370 -13.60 7.59 12.68
CA TRP A 370 -13.62 9.05 12.64
C TRP A 370 -14.84 9.62 13.37
N VAL A 371 -16.02 9.04 13.19
CA VAL A 371 -17.22 9.40 13.97
C VAL A 371 -16.93 9.32 15.47
N LYS A 372 -16.32 8.22 15.95
CA LYS A 372 -15.96 8.05 17.36
C LYS A 372 -14.96 9.10 17.85
N ILE A 373 -13.93 9.40 17.06
CA ILE A 373 -12.94 10.45 17.37
C ILE A 373 -13.63 11.81 17.50
N PHE A 374 -14.50 12.16 16.55
CA PHE A 374 -15.18 13.46 16.59
C PHE A 374 -16.23 13.51 17.69
N SER A 375 -16.99 12.45 17.91
CA SER A 375 -18.00 12.38 18.98
C SER A 375 -17.35 12.53 20.35
N SER A 376 -16.19 11.90 20.60
CA SER A 376 -15.48 12.05 21.88
C SER A 376 -14.92 13.47 22.07
N ILE A 377 -14.36 14.08 21.02
CA ILE A 377 -13.80 15.42 21.11
C ILE A 377 -14.93 16.48 21.22
N PHE A 378 -16.02 16.34 20.46
CA PHE A 378 -17.18 17.22 20.52
C PHE A 378 -17.88 17.15 21.87
N ALA A 379 -18.06 15.96 22.46
CA ALA A 379 -18.60 15.83 23.81
C ALA A 379 -17.74 16.57 24.86
N SER A 380 -16.41 16.56 24.71
CA SER A 380 -15.50 17.30 25.61
C SER A 380 -15.45 18.82 25.39
N GLU A 381 -15.99 19.31 24.26
CA GLU A 381 -15.95 20.71 23.84
C GLU A 381 -17.37 21.28 23.62
N ALA A 382 -18.40 20.58 24.12
CA ALA A 382 -19.80 20.91 23.91
C ALA A 382 -20.11 22.33 24.42
N GLY A 383 -20.66 23.18 23.55
CA GLY A 383 -20.94 24.61 23.82
C GLY A 383 -19.83 25.59 23.41
N ASN A 384 -18.66 25.11 22.98
CA ASN A 384 -17.49 25.95 22.63
C ASN A 384 -17.16 25.99 21.13
N ILE A 385 -18.07 25.49 20.29
CA ILE A 385 -17.91 25.42 18.83
C ILE A 385 -18.75 26.54 18.21
N THR A 386 -18.08 27.61 17.79
CA THR A 386 -18.73 28.76 17.14
C THR A 386 -18.16 28.97 15.75
N LEU A 387 -18.96 29.57 14.85
CA LEU A 387 -18.51 29.95 13.52
C LEU A 387 -17.29 30.88 13.59
N GLU A 388 -17.24 31.79 14.57
CA GLU A 388 -16.11 32.71 14.76
C GLU A 388 -14.80 31.98 15.09
N LYS A 389 -14.85 30.97 15.97
CA LYS A 389 -13.69 30.14 16.31
C LYS A 389 -13.24 29.32 15.10
N ALA A 390 -14.20 28.77 14.36
CA ALA A 390 -13.95 28.01 13.14
C ALA A 390 -13.33 28.89 12.03
N LEU A 391 -13.84 30.10 11.84
CA LEU A 391 -13.32 31.09 10.89
C LEU A 391 -11.91 31.54 11.26
N ARG A 392 -11.64 31.80 12.55
CA ARG A 392 -10.28 32.13 13.00
C ARG A 392 -9.30 31.00 12.70
N ALA A 393 -9.71 29.75 12.93
CA ALA A 393 -8.91 28.58 12.61
C ALA A 393 -8.75 28.38 11.09
N PHE A 394 -9.79 28.64 10.30
CA PHE A 394 -9.75 28.59 8.84
C PHE A 394 -8.82 29.66 8.27
N ARG A 395 -8.94 30.91 8.71
CA ARG A 395 -8.00 32.00 8.36
C ARG A 395 -6.58 31.64 8.76
N THR A 396 -6.35 31.12 9.97
CA THR A 396 -5.02 30.65 10.39
C THR A 396 -4.50 29.52 9.50
N PHE A 397 -5.37 28.62 9.08
CA PHE A 397 -5.07 27.55 8.13
C PHE A 397 -4.72 28.09 6.73
N LYS A 398 -5.41 29.14 6.28
CA LYS A 398 -5.15 29.89 5.03
C LYS A 398 -3.95 30.85 5.12
N GLY A 399 -3.55 31.23 6.33
CA GLY A 399 -2.49 32.21 6.60
C GLY A 399 -2.99 33.64 6.85
N GLU A 400 -4.30 33.88 6.98
CA GLU A 400 -4.97 35.19 6.94
C GLU A 400 -5.25 35.85 8.31
N ASN A 401 -4.47 35.57 9.36
CA ASN A 401 -4.36 36.49 10.50
C ASN A 401 -2.91 36.50 11.00
N GLY A 402 -2.19 37.56 10.62
CA GLY A 402 -0.77 37.79 10.95
C GLY A 402 0.21 37.69 9.78
N SER A 403 -0.20 38.09 8.58
CA SER A 403 0.71 38.56 7.53
C SER A 403 -0.03 39.57 6.66
N GLU A 404 0.05 40.84 7.03
CA GLU A 404 0.13 41.89 6.03
C GLU A 404 1.18 41.45 4.98
N GLY A 405 0.77 41.35 3.72
CA GLY A 405 1.65 41.30 2.57
C GLY A 405 2.79 40.27 2.62
N CYS A 406 2.48 38.96 2.60
CA CYS A 406 3.44 38.01 2.04
C CYS A 406 3.38 38.08 0.51
N ILE A 407 3.88 39.18 -0.04
CA ILE A 407 4.40 39.23 -1.40
C ILE A 407 5.40 38.08 -1.49
N GLU A 408 5.23 37.18 -2.47
CA GLU A 408 6.17 36.09 -2.70
C GLU A 408 7.52 36.72 -3.10
N MET A 409 8.40 36.91 -2.12
CA MET A 409 9.70 37.54 -2.36
C MET A 409 10.69 36.50 -2.89
N LYS A 410 11.45 36.93 -3.89
CA LYS A 410 12.49 36.13 -4.54
C LYS A 410 13.53 35.66 -3.50
N PRO A 411 14.15 34.48 -3.62
CA PRO A 411 15.35 34.14 -2.85
C PRO A 411 16.48 35.13 -3.15
N LEU A 412 17.43 35.34 -2.22
CA LEU A 412 18.59 36.25 -2.41
C LEU A 412 19.34 36.04 -3.73
N ILE A 413 19.47 34.79 -4.19
CA ILE A 413 20.11 34.41 -5.48
C ILE A 413 19.37 34.91 -6.73
N LYS A 414 18.12 35.35 -6.56
CA LYS A 414 17.27 35.87 -7.64
C LYS A 414 16.98 37.36 -7.46
N MET A 415 17.57 38.00 -6.44
CA MET A 415 17.40 39.42 -6.19
C MET A 415 18.42 40.21 -7.00
N ASN A 416 18.01 41.37 -7.50
CA ASN A 416 18.97 42.36 -8.00
C ASN A 416 19.60 43.15 -6.84
N LEU A 417 20.59 43.98 -7.15
CA LEU A 417 21.36 44.73 -6.16
C LEU A 417 20.49 45.68 -5.32
N GLU A 418 19.53 46.37 -5.94
CA GLU A 418 18.62 47.29 -5.25
C GLU A 418 17.63 46.55 -4.32
N GLU A 419 17.12 45.39 -4.75
CA GLU A 419 16.28 44.51 -3.92
C GLU A 419 17.05 44.00 -2.68
N ALA A 420 18.33 43.64 -2.84
CA ALA A 420 19.17 43.20 -1.73
C ALA A 420 19.48 44.33 -0.74
N LYS A 421 19.76 45.53 -1.26
CA LYS A 421 20.00 46.75 -0.50
C LYS A 421 18.80 47.13 0.37
N GLU A 422 17.59 47.05 -0.20
CA GLU A 422 16.35 47.34 0.52
C GLU A 422 16.12 46.37 1.68
N ILE A 423 16.36 45.07 1.46
CA ILE A 423 16.24 44.06 2.52
C ILE A 423 17.26 44.27 3.62
N PHE A 424 18.51 44.62 3.27
CA PHE A 424 19.53 44.93 4.27
C PHE A 424 19.10 46.09 5.16
N ARG A 425 18.62 47.19 4.56
CA ARG A 425 18.15 48.37 5.31
C ARG A 425 17.00 48.03 6.25
N LYS A 426 15.99 47.32 5.73
CA LYS A 426 14.84 46.88 6.51
C LYS A 426 15.25 46.01 7.70
N VAL A 427 16.10 44.99 7.47
CA VAL A 427 16.57 44.11 8.54
C VAL A 427 17.44 44.87 9.54
N LYS A 428 18.30 45.78 9.08
CA LYS A 428 19.14 46.63 9.93
C LYS A 428 18.29 47.51 10.85
N GLU A 429 17.22 48.11 10.33
CA GLU A 429 16.27 48.90 11.11
C GLU A 429 15.51 48.04 12.13
N GLU A 430 14.89 46.94 11.69
CA GLU A 430 14.12 46.03 12.55
C GLU A 430 14.95 45.45 13.71
N THR A 431 16.24 45.25 13.48
CA THR A 431 17.18 44.68 14.47
C THR A 431 17.95 45.75 15.25
N LYS A 432 17.64 47.05 15.08
CA LYS A 432 18.39 48.18 15.66
C LYS A 432 19.89 48.05 15.43
N ASN A 433 20.28 48.01 14.16
CA ASN A 433 21.65 47.75 13.72
C ASN A 433 22.21 46.43 14.27
N PHE A 434 21.40 45.37 14.23
CA PHE A 434 21.73 44.01 14.70
C PHE A 434 22.07 43.89 16.21
N SER A 435 21.89 44.96 16.99
CA SER A 435 22.07 44.94 18.45
C SER A 435 20.94 44.17 19.17
N GLU A 436 19.75 44.08 18.55
CA GLU A 436 18.57 43.42 19.11
C GLU A 436 18.08 42.26 18.23
N LEU A 437 18.79 41.14 18.29
CA LEU A 437 18.38 39.87 17.65
C LEU A 437 17.56 39.02 18.62
N SER A 438 16.27 39.34 18.82
CA SER A 438 15.39 38.51 19.65
C SER A 438 14.84 37.29 18.89
N PHE A 439 14.53 36.21 19.60
CA PHE A 439 13.92 35.03 19.00
C PHE A 439 12.55 35.34 18.37
N GLU A 440 11.82 36.34 18.88
CA GLU A 440 10.54 36.77 18.34
C GLU A 440 10.70 37.43 16.96
N LYS A 441 11.74 38.28 16.81
CA LYS A 441 12.08 38.91 15.53
C LYS A 441 12.49 37.85 14.50
N LEU A 442 13.37 36.91 14.85
CA LEU A 442 13.76 35.80 13.95
C LEU A 442 12.59 34.90 13.55
N ARG A 443 11.61 34.73 14.44
CA ARG A 443 10.41 33.93 14.16
C ARG A 443 9.46 34.63 13.19
N ARG A 444 9.33 35.95 13.30
CA ARG A 444 8.51 36.79 12.41
C ARG A 444 9.19 36.99 11.06
N GLU A 445 10.50 37.26 11.07
CA GLU A 445 11.31 37.50 9.89
C GLU A 445 12.55 36.58 9.85
N PRO A 446 12.40 35.34 9.32
CA PRO A 446 13.52 34.40 9.20
C PRO A 446 14.63 34.87 8.26
N ARG A 447 14.40 35.86 7.38
CA ARG A 447 15.41 36.35 6.44
C ARG A 447 16.54 37.12 7.10
N ILE A 448 16.37 37.55 8.35
CA ILE A 448 17.46 38.07 9.17
C ILE A 448 18.66 37.10 9.16
N VAL A 449 18.40 35.79 9.20
CA VAL A 449 19.42 34.73 9.12
C VAL A 449 20.24 34.84 7.83
N SER A 450 19.57 35.13 6.72
CA SER A 450 20.16 35.25 5.39
C SER A 450 21.00 36.50 5.25
N VAL A 451 20.54 37.62 5.82
CA VAL A 451 21.30 38.87 5.83
C VAL A 451 22.59 38.71 6.63
N ILE A 452 22.52 38.06 7.80
CA ILE A 452 23.69 37.77 8.63
C ILE A 452 24.66 36.82 7.91
N ARG A 453 24.14 35.81 7.18
CA ARG A 453 24.98 34.93 6.35
C ARG A 453 25.79 35.71 5.30
N VAL A 454 25.15 36.67 4.62
CA VAL A 454 25.80 37.49 3.60
C VAL A 454 26.81 38.45 4.25
N LEU A 455 26.48 39.06 5.40
CA LEU A 455 27.43 39.87 6.17
C LEU A 455 28.69 39.08 6.57
N LEU A 456 28.54 37.78 6.88
CA LEU A 456 29.63 36.87 7.19
C LEU A 456 30.42 36.38 5.97
N ASN A 457 30.01 36.75 4.75
CA ASN A 457 30.51 36.21 3.49
C ASN A 457 30.56 34.68 3.46
N LYS A 458 29.45 34.01 3.81
CA LYS A 458 29.38 32.54 3.82
C LYS A 458 28.39 32.00 2.81
N SER A 459 28.80 30.94 2.11
CA SER A 459 27.87 30.13 1.32
C SER A 459 26.87 29.40 2.22
N ILE A 460 25.75 28.92 1.65
CA ILE A 460 24.75 28.15 2.40
C ILE A 460 25.36 26.90 3.09
N PRO A 461 26.19 26.08 2.41
CA PRO A 461 26.82 24.91 3.05
C PRO A 461 27.76 25.25 4.21
N GLU A 462 28.52 26.35 4.10
CA GLU A 462 29.43 26.78 5.17
C GLU A 462 28.65 27.32 6.36
N PHE A 463 27.67 28.18 6.08
CA PHE A 463 26.84 28.76 7.13
C PHE A 463 26.01 27.71 7.86
N SER A 464 25.49 26.70 7.14
CA SER A 464 24.81 25.53 7.68
C SER A 464 25.63 24.83 8.75
N ARG A 465 26.94 24.63 8.50
CA ARG A 465 27.87 24.01 9.44
C ARG A 465 28.10 24.88 10.68
N ILE A 466 28.25 26.20 10.49
CA ILE A 466 28.47 27.15 11.58
C ILE A 466 27.27 27.20 12.55
N ILE A 467 26.05 27.24 12.01
CA ILE A 467 24.84 27.37 12.84
C ILE A 467 24.21 26.03 13.23
N GLY A 468 24.75 24.88 12.78
CA GLY A 468 24.21 23.55 13.09
C GLY A 468 22.78 23.33 12.58
N LYS A 469 22.45 23.81 11.38
CA LYS A 469 21.13 23.61 10.74
C LYS A 469 21.30 23.15 9.31
N ASP A 470 20.48 22.20 8.87
CA ASP A 470 20.53 21.70 7.49
C ASP A 470 20.35 22.81 6.46
N GLU A 471 21.08 22.71 5.35
CA GLU A 471 20.97 23.62 4.20
C GLU A 471 19.54 23.79 3.70
N SER A 472 18.74 22.72 3.76
CA SER A 472 17.34 22.74 3.31
C SER A 472 16.48 23.72 4.13
N TRP A 473 16.77 23.89 5.42
CA TRP A 473 16.08 24.84 6.28
C TRP A 473 16.50 26.28 6.01
N LEU A 474 17.80 26.52 5.79
CA LEU A 474 18.33 27.83 5.41
C LEU A 474 17.67 28.36 4.14
N ARG A 475 17.60 27.53 3.08
CA ARG A 475 16.94 27.90 1.81
C ARG A 475 15.45 28.24 2.00
N ARG A 476 14.78 27.57 2.93
CA ARG A 476 13.36 27.81 3.24
C ARG A 476 13.14 29.09 4.04
N TRP A 477 14.09 29.48 4.89
CA TRP A 477 14.06 30.76 5.61
C TRP A 477 14.44 31.93 4.69
N GLU A 478 15.39 31.74 3.78
CA GLU A 478 15.76 32.72 2.75
C GLU A 478 14.60 33.15 1.86
N THR A 479 13.71 32.21 1.55
CA THR A 479 12.54 32.46 0.71
C THR A 479 11.35 33.05 1.49
N GLY A 480 11.46 33.21 2.81
CA GLY A 480 10.34 33.66 3.66
C GLY A 480 9.15 32.69 3.70
N LYS A 481 9.19 31.56 2.98
CA LYS A 481 8.09 30.60 2.83
C LYS A 481 7.73 29.87 4.13
N VAL A 482 8.62 29.91 5.11
CA VAL A 482 8.48 29.13 6.34
C VAL A 482 8.91 29.94 7.55
N LYS A 483 7.97 30.17 8.48
CA LYS A 483 8.28 30.73 9.79
C LYS A 483 9.17 29.79 10.59
N MET A 484 10.07 30.36 11.38
CA MET A 484 10.95 29.60 12.25
C MET A 484 10.16 28.99 13.43
N SER A 485 10.51 27.79 13.88
CA SER A 485 9.92 27.23 15.11
C SER A 485 10.49 27.94 16.33
N LEU A 486 9.73 28.00 17.43
CA LEU A 486 10.16 28.64 18.68
C LEU A 486 11.51 28.08 19.18
N LYS A 487 11.67 26.76 19.16
CA LYS A 487 12.93 26.09 19.55
C LYS A 487 14.10 26.52 18.66
N SER A 488 13.90 26.61 17.35
CA SER A 488 14.96 27.03 16.42
C SER A 488 15.26 28.52 16.54
N SER A 489 14.26 29.37 16.79
CA SER A 489 14.45 30.82 16.93
C SER A 489 15.18 31.19 18.21
N ILE A 490 14.91 30.50 19.32
CA ILE A 490 15.66 30.68 20.56
C ILE A 490 17.13 30.31 20.33
N PHE A 491 17.37 29.09 19.83
CA PHE A 491 18.72 28.61 19.57
C PHE A 491 19.50 29.52 18.60
N LEU A 492 18.89 29.93 17.50
CA LEU A 492 19.55 30.78 16.50
C LEU A 492 19.73 32.22 16.98
N SER A 493 18.83 32.76 17.81
CA SER A 493 19.00 34.12 18.33
C SER A 493 20.30 34.28 19.12
N GLU A 494 20.62 33.33 19.98
CA GLU A 494 21.87 33.35 20.76
C GLU A 494 23.08 33.13 19.86
N LYS A 495 23.01 32.16 18.93
CA LYS A 495 24.14 31.86 18.03
C LYS A 495 24.44 33.00 17.06
N LEU A 496 23.43 33.68 16.54
CA LEU A 496 23.61 34.80 15.60
C LEU A 496 24.11 36.07 16.29
N LYS A 497 23.69 36.33 17.55
CA LYS A 497 24.26 37.40 18.37
C LYS A 497 25.77 37.21 18.59
N GLU A 498 26.20 35.98 18.85
CA GLU A 498 27.62 35.65 19.00
C GLU A 498 28.38 35.96 17.70
N LEU A 499 27.88 35.46 16.56
CA LEU A 499 28.54 35.60 15.27
C LEU A 499 28.64 37.06 14.79
N ILE A 500 27.64 37.90 15.06
CA ILE A 500 27.63 39.28 14.53
C ILE A 500 28.48 40.26 15.34
N ARG A 501 28.83 39.91 16.60
CA ARG A 501 29.67 40.77 17.47
C ARG A 501 31.06 41.02 16.88
N GLU A 502 31.55 40.12 16.05
CA GLU A 502 32.92 40.12 15.54
C GLU A 502 33.04 40.75 14.14
N ILE A 503 31.96 41.32 13.58
CA ILE A 503 31.90 41.77 12.19
C ILE A 503 31.58 43.26 12.11
N LYS A 504 32.25 43.95 11.19
CA LYS A 504 31.87 45.31 10.78
C LYS A 504 30.56 45.27 9.99
N VAL A 505 29.47 45.72 10.60
CA VAL A 505 28.17 45.83 9.94
C VAL A 505 28.08 47.13 9.15
N SER A 506 28.16 47.07 7.82
CA SER A 506 27.86 48.20 6.93
C SER A 506 27.15 47.75 5.65
N GLU A 507 26.47 48.68 4.98
CA GLU A 507 25.76 48.41 3.73
C GLU A 507 26.75 48.06 2.62
N GLU A 508 27.91 48.72 2.59
CA GLU A 508 28.99 48.48 1.63
C GLU A 508 29.52 47.05 1.76
N VAL A 509 29.82 46.59 2.98
CA VAL A 509 30.29 45.22 3.25
C VAL A 509 29.23 44.19 2.85
N PHE A 510 27.95 44.47 3.16
CA PHE A 510 26.87 43.57 2.75
C PHE A 510 26.75 43.45 1.23
N LEU A 511 26.80 44.57 0.50
CA LEU A 511 26.67 44.57 -0.96
C LEU A 511 27.88 43.96 -1.66
N GLU A 512 29.09 44.18 -1.15
CA GLU A 512 30.32 43.54 -1.63
C GLU A 512 30.22 42.02 -1.51
N ASN A 513 29.88 41.51 -0.31
CA ASN A 513 29.69 40.08 -0.08
C ASN A 513 28.50 39.52 -0.88
N PHE A 514 27.43 40.30 -1.04
CA PHE A 514 26.27 39.90 -1.85
C PHE A 514 26.69 39.69 -3.31
N MET A 515 27.45 40.63 -3.87
CA MET A 515 27.99 40.52 -5.22
C MET A 515 28.92 39.31 -5.34
N GLU A 516 29.84 39.09 -4.40
CA GLU A 516 30.74 37.94 -4.42
C GLU A 516 29.96 36.61 -4.39
N LEU A 517 28.99 36.48 -3.50
CA LEU A 517 28.15 35.28 -3.36
C LEU A 517 27.16 35.09 -4.53
N HIS A 518 26.75 36.16 -5.20
CA HIS A 518 25.83 36.15 -6.35
C HIS A 518 26.56 35.99 -7.69
N HIS A 519 27.83 36.42 -7.77
CA HIS A 519 28.72 36.27 -8.92
C HIS A 519 29.60 35.02 -8.85
N VAL A 520 29.35 34.10 -7.91
CA VAL A 520 29.74 32.70 -8.08
C VAL A 520 29.03 32.21 -9.34
N LYS A 521 29.73 32.32 -10.47
CA LYS A 521 29.24 31.92 -11.78
C LYS A 521 28.73 30.48 -11.67
N PRO A 522 27.55 30.16 -12.22
CA PRO A 522 27.16 28.77 -12.49
C PRO A 522 28.20 27.99 -13.32
N SER A 523 29.19 28.68 -13.89
CA SER A 523 30.30 28.11 -14.66
C SER A 523 31.42 27.50 -13.82
N GLU A 524 31.46 27.70 -12.50
CA GLU A 524 32.20 26.77 -11.66
C GLU A 524 31.23 25.68 -11.23
N ILE A 525 31.04 24.71 -12.14
CA ILE A 525 30.51 23.39 -11.80
C ILE A 525 31.16 23.04 -10.46
N ASN A 526 30.34 23.05 -9.40
CA ASN A 526 30.76 22.84 -8.02
C ASN A 526 31.80 21.73 -8.02
N GLU A 527 32.94 21.91 -7.38
CA GLU A 527 34.01 20.92 -7.40
C GLU A 527 33.50 19.51 -7.07
N ASN A 528 32.46 19.41 -6.25
CA ASN A 528 31.72 18.18 -5.95
C ASN A 528 30.89 17.65 -7.12
N VAL A 529 30.26 18.50 -7.92
CA VAL A 529 29.58 18.12 -9.17
C VAL A 529 30.63 17.73 -10.22
N LYS A 530 31.77 18.43 -10.35
CA LYS A 530 32.88 17.99 -11.23
C LYS A 530 33.44 16.64 -10.77
N LYS A 531 33.64 16.44 -9.47
CA LYS A 531 34.08 15.17 -8.88
C LYS A 531 33.04 14.06 -9.09
N MET A 532 31.75 14.36 -8.96
CA MET A 532 30.65 13.42 -9.22
C MET A 532 30.56 13.08 -10.72
N LEU A 533 30.59 14.04 -11.63
CA LEU A 533 30.59 13.81 -13.08
C LEU A 533 31.84 13.04 -13.53
N LYS A 534 33.02 13.33 -12.94
CA LYS A 534 34.24 12.53 -13.14
C LYS A 534 34.13 11.12 -12.56
N ALA A 535 33.41 10.94 -11.46
CA ALA A 535 33.17 9.63 -10.85
C ALA A 535 32.18 8.79 -11.67
N LEU A 536 31.15 9.42 -12.25
CA LEU A 536 30.20 8.78 -13.16
C LEU A 536 30.92 8.26 -14.41
N ARG A 537 31.86 9.01 -15.00
CA ARG A 537 32.72 8.50 -16.10
C ARG A 537 33.58 7.29 -15.74
N LYS A 538 33.84 7.06 -14.44
CA LYS A 538 34.59 5.91 -13.95
C LYS A 538 33.69 4.76 -13.49
N MET A 539 32.36 4.94 -13.53
CA MET A 539 31.44 3.86 -13.20
C MET A 539 31.53 2.77 -14.26
N LYS A 540 31.46 1.53 -13.81
CA LYS A 540 31.39 0.38 -14.71
C LYS A 540 30.01 0.39 -15.36
N ALA A 541 29.98 0.31 -16.69
CA ALA A 541 28.74 0.15 -17.44
C ALA A 541 27.99 -1.12 -16.98
N THR A 542 26.68 -0.98 -16.86
CA THR A 542 25.71 -2.05 -16.61
C THR A 542 25.62 -3.01 -17.79
N GLU A 543 25.04 -4.19 -17.57
CA GLU A 543 24.86 -5.18 -18.64
C GLU A 543 24.01 -4.65 -19.80
N SER A 544 22.97 -3.85 -19.53
CA SER A 544 22.15 -3.26 -20.61
C SER A 544 22.84 -2.10 -21.32
N GLU A 545 23.65 -1.30 -20.61
CA GLU A 545 24.50 -0.29 -21.27
C GLU A 545 25.52 -0.93 -22.19
N LEU A 546 26.19 -1.99 -21.73
CA LEU A 546 27.10 -2.78 -22.56
C LEU A 546 26.39 -3.42 -23.75
N GLU A 547 25.14 -3.87 -23.57
CA GLU A 547 24.34 -4.44 -24.65
C GLU A 547 24.08 -3.41 -25.78
N VAL A 548 23.72 -2.18 -25.44
CA VAL A 548 23.52 -1.11 -26.44
C VAL A 548 24.86 -0.63 -27.01
N ALA A 549 25.90 -0.51 -26.18
CA ALA A 549 27.24 -0.14 -26.62
C ALA A 549 27.81 -1.14 -27.64
N ASN A 550 27.69 -2.45 -27.36
CA ASN A 550 28.11 -3.50 -28.29
C ASN A 550 27.38 -3.40 -29.62
N LEU A 551 26.09 -3.08 -29.59
CA LEU A 551 25.29 -2.88 -30.80
C LEU A 551 25.79 -1.66 -31.60
N LEU A 552 26.13 -0.54 -30.95
CA LEU A 552 26.72 0.62 -31.62
C LEU A 552 28.11 0.29 -32.21
N THR A 553 28.92 -0.50 -31.50
CA THR A 553 30.21 -1.00 -32.00
C THR A 553 30.04 -1.92 -33.21
N GLU A 554 29.11 -2.87 -33.18
CA GLU A 554 28.76 -3.75 -34.31
C GLU A 554 28.36 -2.92 -35.54
N LEU A 555 27.61 -1.84 -35.33
CA LEU A 555 27.14 -0.95 -36.38
C LEU A 555 28.19 0.08 -36.82
N ASN A 556 29.36 0.11 -36.19
CA ASN A 556 30.44 1.06 -36.44
C ASN A 556 29.95 2.53 -36.34
N ILE A 557 29.13 2.81 -35.33
CA ILE A 557 28.64 4.16 -34.99
C ILE A 557 29.53 4.70 -33.87
N PRO A 558 30.14 5.90 -34.01
CA PRO A 558 30.92 6.50 -32.93
C PRO A 558 30.01 6.90 -31.76
N PHE A 559 30.45 6.68 -30.52
CA PHE A 559 29.70 7.06 -29.32
C PHE A 559 30.60 7.26 -28.09
N VAL A 560 30.05 7.92 -27.07
CA VAL A 560 30.66 8.08 -25.74
C VAL A 560 29.70 7.52 -24.68
N LEU A 561 30.20 6.63 -23.82
CA LEU A 561 29.48 6.13 -22.63
C LEU A 561 29.58 7.15 -21.48
N HIS A 562 28.50 7.27 -20.71
CA HIS A 562 28.38 8.17 -19.57
C HIS A 562 28.77 9.61 -19.94
N ALA A 563 28.23 10.06 -21.08
CA ALA A 563 28.50 11.35 -21.69
C ALA A 563 27.97 12.52 -20.86
N ASN A 564 28.77 13.57 -20.72
CA ASN A 564 28.40 14.77 -19.99
C ASN A 564 28.10 15.91 -20.98
N VAL A 565 26.84 16.07 -21.34
CA VAL A 565 26.40 17.03 -22.36
C VAL A 565 26.05 18.37 -21.72
N ASP A 566 26.60 19.45 -22.25
CA ASP A 566 26.30 20.81 -21.78
C ASP A 566 24.92 21.27 -22.27
N CYS A 567 23.98 21.41 -21.33
CA CYS A 567 22.62 21.87 -21.61
C CYS A 567 22.43 23.37 -21.33
N LYS A 568 23.49 24.20 -21.43
CA LYS A 568 23.56 25.65 -21.15
C LYS A 568 23.32 26.07 -19.70
N THR A 569 22.26 25.52 -19.08
CA THR A 569 21.86 25.81 -17.69
C THR A 569 22.54 24.89 -16.69
N LYS A 570 22.94 23.70 -17.13
CA LYS A 570 23.68 22.68 -16.37
C LYS A 570 24.25 21.63 -17.32
N VAL A 571 25.27 20.92 -16.86
CA VAL A 571 25.77 19.70 -17.52
C VAL A 571 24.93 18.52 -17.05
N GLU A 572 24.39 17.76 -18.00
CA GLU A 572 23.62 16.54 -17.74
C GLU A 572 24.43 15.30 -18.14
N ASN A 573 24.29 14.24 -17.36
CA ASN A 573 24.89 12.95 -17.66
C ASN A 573 23.85 12.06 -18.35
N PHE A 574 24.23 11.53 -19.50
CA PHE A 574 23.48 10.59 -20.32
C PHE A 574 24.25 9.28 -20.43
N ASP A 575 23.55 8.15 -20.52
CA ASP A 575 24.21 6.85 -20.59
C ASP A 575 25.05 6.71 -21.87
N ILE A 576 24.53 7.19 -23.01
CA ILE A 576 25.24 7.21 -24.29
C ILE A 576 24.96 8.51 -25.05
N ALA A 577 25.99 9.11 -25.65
CA ALA A 577 25.89 10.18 -26.64
C ALA A 577 26.55 9.79 -27.96
N ILE A 578 25.92 10.14 -29.07
CA ILE A 578 26.35 9.86 -30.45
C ILE A 578 26.42 11.18 -31.22
N PRO A 579 27.53 11.51 -31.91
CA PRO A 579 28.78 10.76 -31.93
C PRO A 579 29.65 10.98 -30.69
N ASN A 580 29.47 12.12 -30.00
CA ASN A 580 30.25 12.54 -28.84
C ASN A 580 29.43 13.41 -27.88
N GLU A 581 30.03 13.84 -26.77
CA GLU A 581 29.34 14.59 -25.71
C GLU A 581 29.26 16.10 -25.98
N GLU A 582 30.17 16.65 -26.79
CA GLU A 582 30.24 18.08 -27.11
C GLU A 582 29.19 18.50 -28.14
N SER A 583 28.90 17.63 -29.11
CA SER A 583 27.93 17.87 -30.19
C SER A 583 27.16 16.59 -30.52
N PRO A 584 26.31 16.09 -29.62
CA PRO A 584 25.52 14.91 -29.89
C PRO A 584 24.44 15.19 -30.94
N ASP A 585 24.37 14.33 -31.96
CA ASP A 585 23.21 14.19 -32.84
C ASP A 585 22.11 13.34 -32.18
N CYS A 586 22.49 12.41 -31.30
CA CYS A 586 21.58 11.51 -30.60
C CYS A 586 22.07 11.21 -29.17
N VAL A 587 21.14 11.08 -28.23
CA VAL A 587 21.41 10.60 -26.87
C VAL A 587 20.49 9.42 -26.54
N ILE A 588 21.03 8.45 -25.79
CA ILE A 588 20.30 7.26 -25.34
C ILE A 588 20.35 7.16 -23.83
N GLU A 589 19.19 6.96 -23.19
CA GLU A 589 19.05 6.64 -21.77
C GLU A 589 18.44 5.25 -21.60
N ILE A 590 19.06 4.46 -20.72
CA ILE A 590 18.82 3.04 -20.55
C ILE A 590 18.21 2.80 -19.16
N THR A 591 16.96 2.33 -19.13
CA THR A 591 16.24 2.09 -17.88
C THR A 591 15.98 0.61 -17.64
N GLU A 592 16.58 0.04 -16.60
CA GLU A 592 16.30 -1.33 -16.15
C GLU A 592 15.25 -1.39 -15.03
N ALA A 593 14.32 -2.36 -15.13
CA ALA A 593 13.36 -2.67 -14.09
C ALA A 593 12.98 -4.16 -14.05
N LYS A 594 12.67 -4.66 -12.84
CA LYS A 594 12.16 -6.04 -12.68
C LYS A 594 10.69 -6.19 -13.09
N LYS A 595 9.88 -5.14 -12.95
CA LYS A 595 8.43 -5.15 -13.23
C LYS A 595 7.97 -3.79 -13.73
N PHE A 596 6.91 -3.78 -14.54
CA PHE A 596 6.23 -2.55 -14.92
C PHE A 596 5.36 -2.07 -13.76
N ASN A 597 5.79 -1.01 -13.07
CA ASN A 597 5.09 -0.44 -11.92
C ASN A 597 5.23 1.09 -11.88
N GLY A 598 4.61 1.73 -10.88
CA GLY A 598 4.65 3.19 -10.72
C GLY A 598 6.06 3.76 -10.61
N ASN A 599 7.03 3.03 -10.04
CA ASN A 599 8.41 3.50 -9.93
C ASN A 599 9.11 3.54 -11.30
N PHE A 600 8.89 2.52 -12.14
CA PHE A 600 9.40 2.51 -13.51
C PHE A 600 8.83 3.70 -14.30
N ARG A 601 7.52 3.95 -14.20
CA ARG A 601 6.87 5.11 -14.80
C ARG A 601 7.49 6.44 -14.33
N THR A 602 7.76 6.59 -13.04
CA THR A 602 8.45 7.78 -12.52
C THR A 602 9.86 7.93 -13.09
N LYS A 603 10.63 6.84 -13.26
CA LYS A 603 11.96 6.90 -13.89
C LYS A 603 11.87 7.41 -15.33
N MET A 604 10.93 6.90 -16.12
CA MET A 604 10.71 7.35 -17.50
C MET A 604 10.39 8.84 -17.58
N LEU A 605 9.56 9.37 -16.67
CA LEU A 605 9.26 10.81 -16.59
C LEU A 605 10.48 11.66 -16.22
N VAL A 606 11.35 11.14 -15.35
CA VAL A 606 12.61 11.82 -15.00
C VAL A 606 13.54 11.87 -16.20
N THR A 607 13.64 10.76 -16.96
CA THR A 607 14.39 10.72 -18.23
C THR A 607 13.82 11.70 -19.25
N ASP A 608 12.50 11.76 -19.43
CA ASP A 608 11.88 12.73 -20.33
C ASP A 608 12.17 14.19 -19.91
N HIS A 609 12.15 14.47 -18.61
CA HIS A 609 12.52 15.80 -18.10
C HIS A 609 13.99 16.14 -18.37
N LYS A 610 14.91 15.17 -18.32
CA LYS A 610 16.31 15.38 -18.78
C LYS A 610 16.34 15.75 -20.27
N PHE A 611 15.59 15.03 -21.10
CA PHE A 611 15.49 15.33 -22.53
C PHE A 611 14.86 16.71 -22.81
N GLN A 612 13.89 17.14 -22.02
CA GLN A 612 13.34 18.51 -22.09
C GLN A 612 14.41 19.58 -21.84
N ILE A 613 15.31 19.35 -20.89
CA ILE A 613 16.41 20.28 -20.60
C ILE A 613 17.41 20.29 -21.76
N LEU A 614 17.76 19.10 -22.27
CA LEU A 614 18.67 18.96 -23.40
C LEU A 614 18.12 19.64 -24.67
N LYS A 615 16.86 19.38 -25.04
CA LYS A 615 16.26 19.95 -26.25
C LYS A 615 16.07 21.46 -26.20
N LYS A 616 16.01 22.07 -25.02
CA LYS A 616 16.08 23.54 -24.88
C LYS A 616 17.46 24.09 -25.27
N ALA A 617 18.52 23.31 -25.03
CA ALA A 617 19.89 23.68 -25.41
C ALA A 617 20.20 23.32 -26.87
N LEU A 618 19.81 22.11 -27.28
CA LEU A 618 20.09 21.47 -28.56
C LEU A 618 18.77 20.93 -29.17
N PRO A 619 17.95 21.76 -29.85
CA PRO A 619 16.61 21.36 -30.31
C PRO A 619 16.58 20.22 -31.33
N CYS A 620 17.68 20.01 -32.05
CA CYS A 620 17.78 19.04 -33.14
C CYS A 620 18.30 17.66 -32.70
N VAL A 621 18.67 17.48 -31.43
CA VAL A 621 19.17 16.20 -30.94
C VAL A 621 18.05 15.17 -30.85
N ILE A 622 18.31 13.97 -31.35
CA ILE A 622 17.41 12.83 -31.24
C ILE A 622 17.55 12.22 -29.84
N THR A 623 16.43 11.90 -29.23
CA THR A 623 16.38 11.37 -27.85
C THR A 623 15.74 10.00 -27.83
N ILE A 624 16.49 9.01 -27.35
CA ILE A 624 16.06 7.62 -27.31
C ILE A 624 15.99 7.15 -25.86
N SER A 625 14.89 6.54 -25.49
CA SER A 625 14.80 5.78 -24.24
C SER A 625 14.70 4.28 -24.53
N PHE A 626 15.66 3.52 -24.02
CA PHE A 626 15.68 2.06 -24.11
C PHE A 626 15.39 1.46 -22.73
N ALA A 627 14.26 0.78 -22.59
CA ALA A 627 13.84 0.18 -21.33
C ALA A 627 13.92 -1.34 -21.36
N LYS A 628 14.58 -1.92 -20.36
CA LYS A 628 14.63 -3.37 -20.14
C LYS A 628 13.79 -3.76 -18.93
N ILE A 629 12.72 -4.51 -19.16
CA ILE A 629 11.74 -4.91 -18.14
C ILE A 629 11.70 -6.43 -18.04
N ASN A 630 12.20 -6.99 -16.95
CA ASN A 630 12.27 -8.44 -16.71
C ASN A 630 10.95 -9.00 -16.13
N ASP A 631 9.83 -8.75 -16.81
CA ASP A 631 8.49 -9.18 -16.40
C ASP A 631 7.84 -10.07 -17.45
N SER A 632 7.64 -11.35 -17.11
CA SER A 632 7.02 -12.34 -18.00
C SER A 632 5.55 -12.04 -18.31
N SER A 633 4.91 -11.15 -17.55
CA SER A 633 3.52 -10.73 -17.75
C SER A 633 3.36 -9.42 -18.51
N LEU A 634 4.46 -8.84 -18.99
CA LEU A 634 4.46 -7.55 -19.69
C LEU A 634 3.78 -7.65 -21.06
N VAL A 635 2.71 -6.86 -21.24
CA VAL A 635 2.16 -6.56 -22.56
C VAL A 635 2.86 -5.32 -23.09
N LYS A 636 3.90 -5.51 -23.93
CA LYS A 636 4.81 -4.43 -24.40
C LYS A 636 4.07 -3.23 -24.98
N GLU A 637 3.16 -3.46 -25.93
CA GLU A 637 2.35 -2.42 -26.58
C GLU A 637 1.56 -1.57 -25.59
N LYS A 638 0.94 -2.20 -24.59
CA LYS A 638 0.18 -1.48 -23.57
C LYS A 638 1.10 -0.61 -22.71
N ALA A 639 2.26 -1.12 -22.33
CA ALA A 639 3.25 -0.36 -21.57
C ALA A 639 3.80 0.83 -22.39
N LYS A 640 4.12 0.61 -23.66
CA LYS A 640 4.62 1.63 -24.61
C LYS A 640 3.60 2.75 -24.76
N ASN A 641 2.35 2.42 -25.06
CA ASN A 641 1.25 3.39 -25.19
C ASN A 641 1.00 4.20 -23.91
N MET A 642 1.05 3.54 -22.74
CA MET A 642 0.90 4.25 -21.46
C MET A 642 2.03 5.26 -21.23
N ILE A 643 3.29 4.91 -21.51
CA ILE A 643 4.42 5.82 -21.31
C ILE A 643 4.37 6.96 -22.34
N LEU A 644 4.12 6.65 -23.62
CA LEU A 644 4.00 7.63 -24.69
C LEU A 644 2.91 8.67 -24.43
N SER A 645 1.86 8.33 -23.67
CA SER A 645 0.81 9.29 -23.28
C SER A 645 1.26 10.36 -22.27
N GLU A 646 2.46 10.24 -21.70
CA GLU A 646 2.94 11.09 -20.61
C GLU A 646 4.31 11.74 -20.83
N ILE A 647 5.10 11.21 -21.77
CA ILE A 647 6.40 11.75 -22.15
C ILE A 647 6.23 12.75 -23.31
N LEU A 648 7.05 13.79 -23.35
CA LEU A 648 6.91 14.88 -24.31
C LEU A 648 8.09 15.03 -25.26
N ASN A 649 9.31 14.77 -24.77
CA ASN A 649 10.55 15.09 -25.48
C ASN A 649 11.43 13.87 -25.71
N THR A 650 10.89 12.67 -25.50
CA THR A 650 11.47 11.40 -25.93
C THR A 650 10.99 11.11 -27.35
N ASP A 651 11.89 11.10 -28.34
CA ASP A 651 11.52 10.87 -29.74
C ASP A 651 11.21 9.39 -30.02
N PHE A 652 12.02 8.50 -29.44
CA PHE A 652 11.89 7.06 -29.65
C PHE A 652 11.96 6.31 -28.33
N LEU A 653 11.01 5.39 -28.14
CA LEU A 653 10.91 4.53 -26.97
C LEU A 653 10.96 3.07 -27.41
N PHE A 654 11.88 2.30 -26.85
CA PHE A 654 12.05 0.87 -27.10
C PHE A 654 11.92 0.10 -25.80
N ILE A 655 11.05 -0.92 -25.73
CA ILE A 655 10.83 -1.72 -24.51
C ILE A 655 11.11 -3.20 -24.76
N ASN A 656 12.24 -3.71 -24.28
CA ASN A 656 12.73 -5.06 -24.60
C ASN A 656 12.77 -5.32 -26.13
N GLU A 657 13.11 -4.29 -26.90
CA GLU A 657 13.02 -4.23 -28.37
C GLU A 657 14.41 -3.99 -28.97
N LYS A 658 15.37 -4.87 -28.65
CA LYS A 658 16.77 -4.73 -29.07
C LYS A 658 16.95 -4.68 -30.60
N GLU A 659 16.29 -5.58 -31.33
CA GLU A 659 16.40 -5.65 -32.78
C GLU A 659 15.78 -4.42 -33.47
N GLU A 660 14.69 -3.87 -32.92
CA GLU A 660 14.09 -2.64 -33.44
C GLU A 660 15.01 -1.44 -33.21
N LEU A 661 15.65 -1.36 -32.04
CA LEU A 661 16.69 -0.37 -31.77
C LEU A 661 17.86 -0.53 -32.76
N LYS A 662 18.28 -1.77 -33.07
CA LYS A 662 19.33 -2.04 -34.07
C LYS A 662 18.97 -1.48 -35.44
N ASN A 663 17.76 -1.80 -35.91
CA ASN A 663 17.26 -1.34 -37.20
C ASN A 663 17.12 0.19 -37.25
N PHE A 664 16.68 0.80 -36.16
CA PHE A 664 16.61 2.25 -36.04
C PHE A 664 18.00 2.90 -36.14
N LEU A 665 18.98 2.36 -35.42
CA LEU A 665 20.35 2.89 -35.40
C LEU A 665 21.07 2.71 -36.75
N LEU A 666 20.78 1.63 -37.49
CA LEU A 666 21.21 1.46 -38.87
C LEU A 666 20.70 2.59 -39.77
N GLY A 667 19.39 2.88 -39.71
CA GLY A 667 18.81 4.00 -40.48
C GLY A 667 19.31 5.38 -40.02
N LEU A 668 19.66 5.53 -38.74
CA LEU A 668 20.29 6.74 -38.22
C LEU A 668 21.70 6.93 -38.80
N LYS A 669 22.49 5.86 -38.89
CA LYS A 669 23.85 5.90 -39.45
C LYS A 669 23.86 6.41 -40.90
N GLU A 670 22.92 5.95 -41.72
CA GLU A 670 22.78 6.42 -43.11
C GLU A 670 22.54 7.94 -43.17
N LYS A 671 21.69 8.46 -42.28
CA LYS A 671 21.41 9.91 -42.17
C LYS A 671 22.58 10.72 -41.63
N LEU A 672 23.36 10.15 -40.71
CA LEU A 672 24.55 10.81 -40.14
C LEU A 672 25.71 10.86 -41.15
N THR A 673 25.84 9.84 -42.01
CA THR A 673 26.88 9.79 -43.04
C THR A 673 26.66 10.85 -44.13
N LEU A 674 25.41 11.12 -44.51
CA LEU A 674 25.03 12.17 -45.47
C LEU A 674 25.22 13.62 -44.99
N LYS A 675 25.50 13.85 -43.70
CA LYS A 675 25.84 15.18 -43.15
C LYS A 675 27.33 15.51 -43.21
N LEU A 676 28.17 14.50 -43.47
CA LEU A 676 29.64 14.61 -43.49
C LEU A 676 30.23 14.64 -44.91
N GLU A 677 29.39 14.39 -45.92
CA GLU A 677 29.63 14.73 -47.34
C GLU A 677 29.01 16.10 -47.65
#